data_AF-A0A7S3NZT8-F1
#
_entry.id   AF-A0A7S3NZT8-F1
#
_cell.length_a   1.000
_cell.length_b   1.000
_cell.length_c   1.000
_cell.angle_alpha   90.00
_cell.angle_beta   90.00
_cell.angle_gamma   90.00
#
_symmetry.space_group_name_H-M   'P 1'
#
loop_
_entity.id
_entity.type
_entity.pdbx_description
1 polymer ?
#
loop_
_entity_poly.entity_id
_entity_poly.type
_entity_poly.pdbx_seq_one_letter_code
_entity_poly.pdbx_strand_id
1 'polypeptide(L)'
;MSLVKKDIAFSTEETLKHSIRVRNLLARTLDDDSFHQALHSVICACIRRLDENSVALYSPTIRDTDTAQRLTRQQIQGHTIGSLAHATQRLRGGGTFPGDAAAWLYEASHELKQLQSSITRTVVIALMGTGIPRASKVSPCFPHILAFLDARYRNILENDKDVTEAAQKQLVSTSWVVVDLLAHHAGMKSFQDWERESYAAGIDHPPWNLTMESATENVARAVTQDGAGTLDLIMDIILFWPAKTQLPEQEDNSTGMSIEGLARMNHRCKEGAVWDEIYLRHIKYVFTKYALGGSDCKADGLFRWHKDRAILLAVLAATTNAMHGRLAFGFVADAVGPHAFDEARIAPTGISLTLAINLLNLVLGDEKASAIIEKYSGIRHLWEPLLGPRPTSSRYRRAPLPTDVSKRIVHFLQVNIDAESALDSLDKGGTDAIAVTLYLDLAAQTQDPMRPTIFWGIDLLQPFFRQLYSDTRISGDIRKVLCSKVLATAVSALEIVPPSKTPLVEEPHARDHDLPLGVPADFSDREDLNGLLHKHRLLQRKRALLSCEAMEARKGAYRMITDCVRLAGAPKEDPLSVPIAMFQCIASEERGLTPSVAHALKAIVTVFKDAIFSDVTGDEQNKLDFIAPLLPSLICAVVSDSADSRNVAEEWTRSILVDFDDKIAGLISNFLDADLCNSVPRYEPKPERQSDSLARFSDFGLPSVINEALYVILGRMKCVADCAAISPELALALLSKFDYSVEAAKDAFDKDKVNSIREVGMACRAGIHPKILQTGNTCRICFNDFGAGFALSCGHRFCTDCWKKYLSAKASEEGRKSIRITCPDHKCDEVISIFEVERIDPQAGKRLVHELVSAFVESDPLYSACPKVGCPMVAWQQTHRKWR
;
A
#
# COMPACT_ATOMS: atom_id res chain seq x y z
N MET A 1 50.58 44.26 4.10
CA MET A 1 51.06 42.97 3.56
C MET A 1 52.16 42.31 4.41
N SER A 2 53.19 43.02 4.92
CA SER A 2 54.27 42.39 5.72
C SER A 2 53.84 41.81 7.08
N LEU A 3 52.76 42.31 7.68
CA LEU A 3 52.20 41.84 8.95
C LEU A 3 51.19 40.68 8.82
N VAL A 4 50.76 40.34 7.61
CA VAL A 4 49.75 39.30 7.37
C VAL A 4 50.39 37.90 7.22
N LYS A 5 51.71 37.84 6.95
CA LYS A 5 52.46 36.60 6.70
C LYS A 5 53.16 35.99 7.93
N LYS A 6 53.04 36.59 9.13
CA LYS A 6 53.69 36.05 10.33
C LYS A 6 52.64 35.60 11.34
N ASP A 7 52.59 34.29 11.58
CA ASP A 7 51.89 33.65 12.70
C ASP A 7 52.55 34.06 14.03
N ILE A 8 52.30 35.28 14.48
CA ILE A 8 52.73 35.77 15.79
C ILE A 8 51.51 35.74 16.71
N ALA A 9 51.65 35.10 17.87
CA ALA A 9 50.64 35.14 18.93
C ALA A 9 50.52 36.58 19.45
N PHE A 10 49.50 37.30 18.99
CA PHE A 10 49.20 38.67 19.42
C PHE A 10 48.40 38.67 20.74
N SER A 11 48.47 39.78 21.47
CA SER A 11 47.49 40.06 22.52
C SER A 11 46.07 40.15 21.93
N THR A 12 45.02 39.89 22.72
CA THR A 12 43.63 39.98 22.26
C THR A 12 43.27 41.39 21.75
N GLU A 13 43.85 42.44 22.35
CA GLU A 13 43.62 43.82 21.95
C GLU A 13 44.28 44.18 20.60
N GLU A 14 45.50 43.70 20.32
CA GLU A 14 46.15 43.87 19.02
C GLU A 14 45.40 43.13 17.91
N THR A 15 44.84 41.97 18.24
CA THR A 15 44.00 41.18 17.33
C THR A 15 42.72 41.92 16.95
N LEU A 16 42.11 42.64 17.89
CA LEU A 16 40.96 43.52 17.63
C LEU A 16 41.33 44.67 16.69
N LYS A 17 42.44 45.38 16.95
CA LYS A 17 42.94 46.46 16.07
C LYS A 17 43.22 45.95 14.66
N HIS A 18 43.78 44.75 14.54
CA HIS A 18 44.02 44.12 13.25
C HIS A 18 42.70 43.78 12.52
N SER A 19 41.70 43.24 13.21
CA SER A 19 40.40 42.89 12.63
C SER A 19 39.69 44.11 12.05
N ILE A 20 39.77 45.25 12.73
CA ILE A 20 39.25 46.54 12.24
C ILE A 20 39.99 47.00 10.97
N ARG A 21 41.32 46.83 10.92
CA ARG A 21 42.11 47.18 9.73
C ARG A 21 41.76 46.32 8.52
N VAL A 22 41.55 45.02 8.71
CA VAL A 22 41.13 44.10 7.63
C VAL A 22 39.76 44.49 7.08
N ARG A 23 38.80 44.78 7.97
CA ARG A 23 37.48 45.28 7.56
C ARG A 23 37.59 46.55 6.70
N ASN A 24 38.39 47.51 7.15
CA ASN A 24 38.60 48.77 6.43
C ASN A 24 39.33 48.57 5.10
N LEU A 25 40.23 47.59 5.00
CA LEU A 25 40.92 47.24 3.75
C LEU A 25 39.91 46.72 2.71
N LEU A 26 39.08 45.74 3.07
CA LEU A 26 38.08 45.15 2.16
C LEU A 26 36.97 46.15 1.77
N ALA A 27 36.65 47.11 2.63
CA ALA A 27 35.68 48.16 2.35
C ALA A 27 36.22 49.26 1.42
N ARG A 28 37.53 49.51 1.42
CA ARG A 28 38.16 50.62 0.67
C ARG A 28 38.68 50.24 -0.71
N THR A 29 38.86 48.95 -1.01
CA THR A 29 39.15 48.51 -2.38
C THR A 29 37.95 48.84 -3.26
N LEU A 30 38.14 49.47 -4.42
CA LEU A 30 37.03 49.88 -5.29
C LEU A 30 36.89 48.95 -6.51
N ASP A 31 38.01 48.42 -7.00
CA ASP A 31 38.06 47.47 -8.11
C ASP A 31 37.97 46.02 -7.64
N ASP A 32 37.35 45.17 -8.48
CA ASP A 32 37.09 43.76 -8.15
C ASP A 32 38.39 42.92 -8.12
N ASP A 33 39.34 43.15 -9.03
CA ASP A 33 40.61 42.42 -9.06
C ASP A 33 41.44 42.64 -7.79
N SER A 34 41.62 43.90 -7.36
CA SER A 34 42.31 44.19 -6.09
C SER A 34 41.51 43.72 -4.89
N PHE A 35 40.18 43.68 -4.96
CA PHE A 35 39.36 43.08 -3.92
C PHE A 35 39.61 41.58 -3.79
N HIS A 36 39.68 40.83 -4.90
CA HIS A 36 39.97 39.40 -4.89
C HIS A 36 41.38 39.10 -4.36
N GLN A 37 42.38 39.88 -4.76
CA GLN A 37 43.74 39.75 -4.23
C GLN A 37 43.80 40.10 -2.74
N ALA A 38 43.10 41.16 -2.31
CA ALA A 38 43.00 41.53 -0.91
C ALA A 38 42.32 40.41 -0.10
N LEU A 39 41.21 39.86 -0.59
CA LEU A 39 40.48 38.76 0.03
C LEU A 39 41.35 37.51 0.15
N HIS A 40 42.00 37.10 -0.94
CA HIS A 40 42.96 35.98 -0.93
C HIS A 40 44.05 36.16 0.12
N SER A 41 44.58 37.38 0.27
CA SER A 41 45.63 37.65 1.25
C SER A 41 45.19 37.58 2.71
N VAL A 42 43.89 37.75 3.01
CA VAL A 42 43.37 37.82 4.39
C VAL A 42 42.46 36.66 4.79
N ILE A 43 41.98 35.85 3.84
CA ILE A 43 40.90 34.89 4.08
C ILE A 43 41.26 33.84 5.13
N CYS A 44 42.42 33.18 5.02
CA CYS A 44 42.84 32.15 6.00
C CYS A 44 42.96 32.74 7.41
N ALA A 45 43.56 33.93 7.53
CA ALA A 45 43.70 34.61 8.81
C ALA A 45 42.33 34.99 9.42
N CYS A 46 41.36 35.39 8.60
CA CYS A 46 40.00 35.67 9.07
C CYS A 46 39.29 34.40 9.54
N ILE A 47 39.42 33.31 8.78
CA ILE A 47 38.79 32.02 9.10
C ILE A 47 39.34 31.46 10.42
N ARG A 48 40.66 31.35 10.56
CA ARG A 48 41.31 30.80 11.76
C ARG A 48 40.97 31.62 13.00
N ARG A 49 41.03 32.97 12.90
CA ARG A 49 40.65 33.85 14.02
C ARG A 49 39.18 33.71 14.41
N LEU A 50 38.29 33.58 13.43
CA LEU A 50 36.87 33.36 13.71
C LEU A 50 36.69 32.02 14.45
N ASP A 51 37.40 30.97 14.02
CA ASP A 51 37.36 29.66 14.64
C ASP A 51 37.86 29.68 16.09
N GLU A 52 39.09 30.13 16.31
CA GLU A 52 39.72 30.22 17.63
C GLU A 52 38.86 30.98 18.63
N ASN A 53 38.32 32.14 18.22
CA ASN A 53 37.50 32.95 19.11
C ASN A 53 36.11 32.36 19.33
N SER A 54 35.52 31.70 18.33
CA SER A 54 34.24 31.02 18.51
C SER A 54 34.39 29.80 19.42
N VAL A 55 35.42 28.97 19.23
CA VAL A 55 35.71 27.84 20.13
C VAL A 55 35.92 28.32 21.55
N ALA A 56 36.74 29.36 21.75
CA ALA A 56 36.99 29.92 23.08
C ALA A 56 35.68 30.40 23.75
N LEU A 57 34.85 31.17 23.05
CA LEU A 57 33.61 31.74 23.60
C LEU A 57 32.58 30.69 24.04
N TYR A 58 32.57 29.52 23.41
CA TYR A 58 31.64 28.43 23.69
C TYR A 58 32.30 27.23 24.40
N SER A 59 33.56 27.37 24.85
CA SER A 59 34.25 26.33 25.61
C SER A 59 33.82 26.36 27.08
N PRO A 60 33.52 25.20 27.71
CA PRO A 60 33.11 25.13 29.12
C PRO A 60 34.24 25.51 30.11
N THR A 61 35.47 25.69 29.64
CA THR A 61 36.65 26.02 30.47
C THR A 61 36.79 27.51 30.79
N ILE A 62 36.13 28.41 30.04
CA ILE A 62 36.06 29.83 30.42
C ILE A 62 35.04 29.98 31.54
N ARG A 63 35.47 29.68 32.77
CA ARG A 63 34.75 30.08 33.98
C ARG A 63 34.66 31.61 34.02
N ASP A 64 33.60 32.11 34.66
CA ASP A 64 33.14 33.50 34.82
C ASP A 64 34.15 34.57 35.31
N THR A 65 35.47 34.37 35.22
CA THR A 65 36.46 35.21 35.91
C THR A 65 37.11 36.32 35.09
N ASP A 66 36.87 36.45 33.78
CA ASP A 66 37.34 37.63 33.00
C ASP A 66 36.34 38.10 31.93
N THR A 67 35.36 38.88 32.38
CA THR A 67 34.32 39.49 31.53
C THR A 67 34.91 40.38 30.43
N ALA A 68 36.05 41.02 30.66
CA ALA A 68 36.70 41.91 29.69
C ALA A 68 37.32 41.13 28.52
N GLN A 69 37.98 40.00 28.79
CA GLN A 69 38.48 39.11 27.74
C GLN A 69 37.34 38.51 26.91
N ARG A 70 36.25 38.09 27.55
CA ARG A 70 35.07 37.56 26.84
C ARG A 70 34.46 38.60 25.90
N LEU A 71 34.30 39.85 26.37
CA LEU A 71 33.75 40.95 25.59
C LEU A 71 34.66 41.32 24.41
N THR A 72 35.97 41.33 24.63
CA THR A 72 36.97 41.54 23.56
C THR A 72 36.89 40.45 22.50
N ARG A 73 36.78 39.18 22.89
CA ARG A 73 36.61 38.06 21.94
C ARG A 73 35.29 38.14 21.16
N GLN A 74 34.19 38.56 21.80
CA GLN A 74 32.92 38.82 21.11
C GLN A 74 33.05 39.95 20.07
N GLN A 75 33.77 41.02 20.40
CA GLN A 75 34.04 42.11 19.45
C GLN A 75 34.90 41.63 18.27
N ILE A 76 35.96 40.86 18.51
CA ILE A 76 36.79 40.26 17.44
C ILE A 76 35.93 39.38 16.54
N GLN A 77 35.09 38.51 17.13
CA GLN A 77 34.17 37.65 16.40
C GLN A 77 33.21 38.49 15.53
N GLY A 78 32.56 39.49 16.11
CA GLY A 78 31.62 40.37 15.39
C GLY A 78 32.27 41.16 14.25
N HIS A 79 33.47 41.71 14.45
CA HIS A 79 34.20 42.39 13.38
C HIS A 79 34.64 41.45 12.26
N THR A 80 35.05 40.22 12.60
CA THR A 80 35.46 39.22 11.61
C THR A 80 34.27 38.72 10.80
N ILE A 81 33.14 38.41 11.45
CA ILE A 81 31.88 38.07 10.79
C ILE A 81 31.42 39.22 9.89
N GLY A 82 31.45 40.45 10.37
CA GLY A 82 31.06 41.63 9.57
C GLY A 82 31.95 41.82 8.34
N SER A 83 33.25 41.53 8.44
CA SER A 83 34.18 41.60 7.30
C SER A 83 33.89 40.53 6.26
N LEU A 84 33.64 39.29 6.69
CA LEU A 84 33.27 38.18 5.80
C LEU A 84 31.88 38.39 5.18
N ALA A 85 30.91 38.89 5.94
CA ALA A 85 29.58 39.23 5.44
C ALA A 85 29.63 40.34 4.38
N HIS A 86 30.45 41.38 4.60
CA HIS A 86 30.70 42.40 3.59
C HIS A 86 31.33 41.81 2.32
N ALA A 87 32.31 40.92 2.48
CA ALA A 87 32.91 40.22 1.34
C ALA A 87 31.86 39.40 0.58
N THR A 88 31.02 38.62 1.28
CA THR A 88 29.90 37.88 0.70
C THR A 88 28.94 38.79 -0.07
N GLN A 89 28.56 39.94 0.50
CA GLN A 89 27.66 40.89 -0.16
C GLN A 89 28.27 41.48 -1.43
N ARG A 90 29.57 41.80 -1.40
CA ARG A 90 30.28 42.31 -2.57
C ARG A 90 30.42 41.26 -3.66
N LEU A 91 30.75 40.02 -3.29
CA LEU A 91 30.78 38.89 -4.22
C LEU A 91 29.39 38.66 -4.83
N ARG A 92 28.30 38.87 -4.08
CA ARG A 92 26.92 38.79 -4.62
C ARG A 92 26.63 39.85 -5.69
N GLY A 93 27.18 41.05 -5.58
CA GLY A 93 26.98 42.13 -6.56
C GLY A 93 27.89 42.06 -7.79
N GLY A 94 28.96 41.26 -7.75
CA GLY A 94 29.97 41.18 -8.81
C GLY A 94 29.63 40.22 -9.96
N GLY A 95 30.26 40.45 -11.11
CA GLY A 95 30.22 39.57 -12.29
C GLY A 95 31.08 38.30 -12.14
N THR A 96 31.29 37.56 -13.22
CA THR A 96 32.17 36.38 -13.25
C THR A 96 33.64 36.78 -13.08
N PHE A 97 34.38 36.04 -12.26
CA PHE A 97 35.78 36.35 -11.94
C PHE A 97 36.75 35.71 -12.95
N PRO A 98 37.57 36.49 -13.66
CA PRO A 98 38.52 35.96 -14.65
C PRO A 98 39.73 35.26 -13.98
N GLY A 99 40.11 34.10 -14.51
CA GLY A 99 41.37 33.41 -14.18
C GLY A 99 41.59 33.11 -12.68
N ASP A 100 42.79 33.44 -12.18
CA ASP A 100 43.24 33.12 -10.81
C ASP A 100 42.61 34.04 -9.73
N ALA A 101 41.69 34.94 -10.08
CA ALA A 101 40.98 35.82 -9.14
C ALA A 101 40.14 35.03 -8.09
N ALA A 102 39.91 33.74 -8.34
CA ALA A 102 39.27 32.81 -7.43
C ALA A 102 40.22 32.09 -6.44
N ALA A 103 41.51 32.44 -6.36
CA ALA A 103 42.49 31.77 -5.50
C ALA A 103 42.06 31.67 -4.02
N TRP A 104 41.32 32.67 -3.51
CA TRP A 104 40.77 32.67 -2.16
C TRP A 104 39.79 31.50 -1.89
N LEU A 105 39.12 30.97 -2.92
CA LEU A 105 38.23 29.80 -2.77
C LEU A 105 39.02 28.55 -2.41
N TYR A 106 40.17 28.34 -3.06
CA TYR A 106 41.05 27.21 -2.76
C TYR A 106 41.53 27.28 -1.31
N GLU A 107 42.06 28.44 -0.90
CA GLU A 107 42.51 28.70 0.47
C GLU A 107 41.39 28.50 1.50
N ALA A 108 40.20 29.06 1.25
CA ALA A 108 39.05 28.88 2.13
C ALA A 108 38.59 27.40 2.21
N SER A 109 38.64 26.66 1.10
CA SER A 109 38.29 25.24 1.06
C SER A 109 39.26 24.38 1.88
N HIS A 110 40.55 24.71 1.83
CA HIS A 110 41.58 24.00 2.58
C HIS A 110 41.37 24.10 4.10
N GLU A 111 40.96 25.28 4.58
CA GLU A 111 40.72 25.52 6.01
C GLU A 111 39.51 24.75 6.58
N LEU A 112 38.51 24.39 5.76
CA LEU A 112 37.27 23.72 6.22
C LEU A 112 37.51 22.47 7.07
N LYS A 113 38.55 21.68 6.72
CA LYS A 113 38.87 20.43 7.42
C LYS A 113 39.37 20.63 8.85
N GLN A 114 39.91 21.81 9.14
CA GLN A 114 40.59 22.11 10.40
C GLN A 114 39.67 22.84 11.40
N LEU A 115 38.49 23.30 10.95
CA LEU A 115 37.59 24.11 11.75
C LEU A 115 36.91 23.30 12.85
N GLN A 116 36.92 23.82 14.07
CA GLN A 116 36.23 23.24 15.22
C GLN A 116 34.85 23.86 15.45
N SER A 117 34.67 25.16 15.17
CA SER A 117 33.41 25.87 15.44
C SER A 117 32.35 25.70 14.34
N SER A 118 31.12 25.39 14.73
CA SER A 118 29.96 25.33 13.82
C SER A 118 29.61 26.69 13.19
N ILE A 119 29.81 27.78 13.93
CA ILE A 119 29.56 29.16 13.45
C ILE A 119 30.52 29.49 12.31
N THR A 120 31.82 29.25 12.51
CA THR A 120 32.84 29.51 11.49
C THR A 120 32.55 28.72 10.23
N ARG A 121 32.26 27.42 10.36
CA ARG A 121 31.92 26.58 9.21
C ARG A 121 30.73 27.15 8.44
N THR A 122 29.68 27.58 9.12
CA THR A 122 28.48 28.16 8.49
C THR A 122 28.81 29.42 7.68
N VAL A 123 29.60 30.34 8.25
CA VAL A 123 30.02 31.57 7.57
C VAL A 123 30.87 31.27 6.34
N VAL A 124 31.80 30.32 6.47
CA VAL A 124 32.72 29.93 5.39
C VAL A 124 31.99 29.22 4.25
N ILE A 125 31.04 28.33 4.56
CA ILE A 125 30.17 27.67 3.57
C ILE A 125 29.32 28.70 2.82
N ALA A 126 28.75 29.68 3.53
CA ALA A 126 27.96 30.75 2.91
C ALA A 126 28.80 31.61 1.96
N LEU A 127 30.04 31.95 2.35
CA LEU A 127 30.97 32.67 1.50
C LEU A 127 31.29 31.87 0.22
N MET A 128 31.61 30.58 0.35
CA MET A 128 31.89 29.71 -0.80
C MET A 128 30.68 29.54 -1.72
N GLY A 129 29.48 29.39 -1.17
CA GLY A 129 28.24 29.31 -1.94
C GLY A 129 27.97 30.54 -2.79
N THR A 130 28.50 31.72 -2.41
CA THR A 130 28.44 32.92 -3.26
C THR A 130 29.58 33.03 -4.27
N GLY A 131 30.76 32.48 -3.95
CA GLY A 131 31.96 32.58 -4.78
C GLY A 131 32.03 31.54 -5.90
N ILE A 132 31.69 30.28 -5.62
CA ILE A 132 31.79 29.16 -6.57
C ILE A 132 31.01 29.41 -7.87
N PRO A 133 29.75 29.87 -7.84
CA PRO A 133 28.98 30.09 -9.08
C PRO A 133 29.60 31.14 -10.02
N ARG A 134 30.49 32.00 -9.50
CA ARG A 134 31.11 33.12 -10.22
C ARG A 134 32.58 32.87 -10.59
N ALA A 135 33.19 31.81 -10.08
CA ALA A 135 34.57 31.48 -10.38
C ALA A 135 34.72 31.00 -11.82
N SER A 136 35.91 31.12 -12.40
CA SER A 136 36.22 30.54 -13.71
C SER A 136 36.91 29.18 -13.63
N LYS A 137 37.48 28.82 -12.46
CA LYS A 137 38.09 27.51 -12.17
C LYS A 137 37.77 27.11 -10.74
N VAL A 138 37.25 25.89 -10.55
CA VAL A 138 36.83 25.40 -9.22
C VAL A 138 37.39 24.03 -8.85
N SER A 139 38.02 23.32 -9.79
CA SER A 139 38.57 21.97 -9.59
C SER A 139 39.48 21.83 -8.35
N PRO A 140 40.35 22.81 -7.98
CA PRO A 140 41.16 22.72 -6.78
C PRO A 140 40.37 22.68 -5.46
N CYS A 141 39.17 23.26 -5.42
CA CYS A 141 38.35 23.33 -4.21
C CYS A 141 37.64 22.00 -3.91
N PHE A 142 37.42 21.20 -4.96
CA PHE A 142 36.58 20.00 -4.93
C PHE A 142 37.01 18.97 -3.90
N PRO A 143 38.29 18.51 -3.84
CA PRO A 143 38.68 17.47 -2.90
C PRO A 143 38.56 17.91 -1.44
N HIS A 144 38.68 19.22 -1.16
CA HIS A 144 38.60 19.76 0.19
C HIS A 144 37.17 19.87 0.68
N ILE A 145 36.28 20.43 -0.15
CA ILE A 145 34.84 20.53 0.16
C ILE A 145 34.23 19.13 0.28
N LEU A 146 34.64 18.20 -0.59
CA LEU A 146 34.13 16.84 -0.56
C LEU A 146 34.52 16.09 0.71
N ALA A 147 35.80 16.09 1.06
CA ALA A 147 36.27 15.46 2.28
C ALA A 147 35.66 16.10 3.53
N PHE A 148 35.31 17.39 3.46
CA PHE A 148 34.54 18.06 4.51
C PHE A 148 33.10 17.54 4.59
N LEU A 149 32.38 17.45 3.45
CA LEU A 149 31.04 16.87 3.38
C LEU A 149 31.04 15.44 3.93
N ASP A 150 31.98 14.62 3.48
CA ASP A 150 32.11 13.21 3.85
C ASP A 150 32.42 13.03 5.34
N ALA A 151 33.35 13.81 5.91
CA ALA A 151 33.62 13.77 7.34
C ALA A 151 32.41 14.18 8.19
N ARG A 152 31.62 15.17 7.72
CA ARG A 152 30.39 15.58 8.40
C ARG A 152 29.31 14.51 8.29
N TYR A 153 29.16 13.91 7.12
CA TYR A 153 28.18 12.88 6.86
C TYR A 153 28.48 11.62 7.70
N ARG A 154 29.72 11.13 7.69
CA ARG A 154 30.15 10.00 8.54
C ARG A 154 29.94 10.27 10.04
N ASN A 155 30.32 11.46 10.53
CA ASN A 155 30.07 11.82 11.93
C ASN A 155 28.56 11.78 12.27
N ILE A 156 27.69 12.21 11.36
CA ILE A 156 26.24 12.16 11.54
C ILE A 156 25.70 10.72 11.52
N LEU A 157 26.21 9.87 10.62
CA LEU A 157 25.76 8.47 10.51
C LEU A 157 26.24 7.59 11.67
N GLU A 158 27.46 7.84 12.16
CA GLU A 158 28.11 7.05 13.22
C GLU A 158 27.79 7.55 14.64
N ASN A 159 27.54 8.86 14.84
CA ASN A 159 27.30 9.46 16.15
C ASN A 159 25.93 10.16 16.24
N ASP A 160 24.91 9.42 16.66
CA ASP A 160 23.53 9.93 16.82
C ASP A 160 23.42 11.08 17.84
N LYS A 161 24.40 11.22 18.76
CA LYS A 161 24.45 12.28 19.79
C LYS A 161 24.80 13.68 19.21
N ASP A 162 25.35 13.75 18.01
CA ASP A 162 25.84 15.01 17.39
C ASP A 162 24.82 15.65 16.43
N VAL A 163 23.62 15.08 16.27
CA VAL A 163 22.58 15.58 15.35
C VAL A 163 21.85 16.79 15.95
N THR A 164 22.55 17.93 15.99
CA THR A 164 21.93 19.23 16.30
C THR A 164 21.27 19.82 15.05
N GLU A 165 20.23 20.64 15.23
CA GLU A 165 19.59 21.39 14.11
C GLU A 165 20.62 22.23 13.33
N ALA A 166 21.62 22.78 14.05
CA ALA A 166 22.73 23.52 13.45
C ALA A 166 23.60 22.63 12.55
N ALA A 167 23.97 21.43 13.00
CA ALA A 167 24.72 20.46 12.21
C ALA A 167 23.98 20.05 10.93
N GLN A 168 22.66 19.90 11.01
CA GLN A 168 21.80 19.57 9.87
C GLN A 168 21.72 20.72 8.85
N LYS A 169 21.43 21.94 9.30
CA LYS A 169 21.43 23.15 8.44
C LYS A 169 22.76 23.31 7.71
N GLN A 170 23.85 23.01 8.42
CA GLN A 170 25.19 23.07 7.88
C GLN A 170 25.45 21.97 6.83
N LEU A 171 25.03 20.72 7.08
CA LEU A 171 25.13 19.62 6.11
C LEU A 171 24.37 19.97 4.83
N VAL A 172 23.15 20.48 4.97
CA VAL A 172 22.30 20.92 3.85
C VAL A 172 22.99 22.03 3.04
N SER A 173 23.51 23.05 3.72
CA SER A 173 24.23 24.15 3.08
C SER A 173 25.50 23.67 2.35
N THR A 174 26.25 22.74 2.96
CA THR A 174 27.46 22.13 2.38
C THR A 174 27.12 21.31 1.14
N SER A 175 26.04 20.53 1.19
CA SER A 175 25.59 19.68 0.09
C SER A 175 25.31 20.53 -1.16
N TRP A 176 24.63 21.66 -1.01
CA TRP A 176 24.39 22.59 -2.12
C TRP A 176 25.66 23.21 -2.68
N VAL A 177 26.61 23.55 -1.82
CA VAL A 177 27.92 24.02 -2.29
C VAL A 177 28.58 22.97 -3.18
N VAL A 178 28.44 21.67 -2.85
CA VAL A 178 28.91 20.57 -3.70
C VAL A 178 28.10 20.45 -4.99
N VAL A 179 26.77 20.61 -4.96
CA VAL A 179 25.95 20.63 -6.18
C VAL A 179 26.36 21.76 -7.12
N ASP A 180 26.52 22.98 -6.60
CA ASP A 180 26.97 24.14 -7.38
C ASP A 180 28.36 23.90 -7.98
N LEU A 181 29.24 23.27 -7.20
CA LEU A 181 30.59 22.91 -7.63
C LEU A 181 30.59 21.86 -8.74
N LEU A 182 29.76 20.82 -8.62
CA LEU A 182 29.57 19.77 -9.62
C LEU A 182 28.95 20.34 -10.90
N ALA A 183 27.90 21.15 -10.78
CA ALA A 183 27.24 21.79 -11.91
C ALA A 183 28.22 22.69 -12.67
N HIS A 184 28.96 23.54 -11.95
CA HIS A 184 29.95 24.43 -12.53
C HIS A 184 31.07 23.66 -13.25
N HIS A 185 31.62 22.62 -12.60
CA HIS A 185 32.66 21.78 -13.20
C HIS A 185 32.16 20.99 -14.41
N ALA A 186 30.88 20.64 -14.44
CA ALA A 186 30.25 19.99 -15.58
C ALA A 186 29.88 20.95 -16.72
N GLY A 187 30.24 22.24 -16.61
CA GLY A 187 30.00 23.27 -17.61
C GLY A 187 28.60 23.90 -17.55
N MET A 188 27.81 23.64 -16.50
CA MET A 188 26.54 24.34 -16.28
C MET A 188 26.77 25.67 -15.58
N LYS A 189 25.94 26.66 -15.90
CA LYS A 189 25.81 27.85 -15.04
C LYS A 189 25.17 27.43 -13.71
N SER A 190 25.90 27.60 -12.62
CA SER A 190 25.37 27.39 -11.27
C SER A 190 24.33 28.46 -10.94
N PHE A 191 23.30 28.06 -10.22
CA PHE A 191 22.10 28.87 -9.99
C PHE A 191 22.29 29.83 -8.83
N GLN A 192 21.98 31.12 -9.04
CA GLN A 192 21.98 32.11 -7.97
C GLN A 192 20.56 32.38 -7.45
N ASP A 193 20.42 32.81 -6.19
CA ASP A 193 19.12 32.97 -5.48
C ASP A 193 18.09 33.92 -6.15
N TRP A 194 18.56 34.78 -7.06
CA TRP A 194 17.84 35.83 -7.78
C TRP A 194 17.62 35.53 -9.28
N GLU A 195 18.27 34.51 -9.85
CA GLU A 195 18.12 34.17 -11.28
C GLU A 195 16.97 33.18 -11.55
N ARG A 196 16.22 32.77 -10.50
CA ARG A 196 15.16 31.73 -10.57
C ARG A 196 13.94 32.12 -11.36
N GLU A 197 13.58 33.39 -11.33
CA GLU A 197 12.46 33.90 -12.11
C GLU A 197 12.84 34.04 -13.60
N SER A 198 14.15 34.13 -13.90
CA SER A 198 14.67 34.41 -15.24
C SER A 198 14.78 33.18 -16.14
N TYR A 199 14.97 31.97 -15.60
CA TYR A 199 15.10 30.74 -16.41
C TYR A 199 13.81 30.39 -17.15
N ALA A 200 12.65 30.67 -16.53
CA ALA A 200 11.33 30.56 -17.16
C ALA A 200 11.06 31.66 -18.20
N ALA A 201 11.75 32.81 -18.11
CA ALA A 201 11.55 33.98 -18.97
C ALA A 201 12.32 33.92 -20.30
N GLY A 202 12.86 32.75 -20.67
CA GLY A 202 13.51 32.55 -21.97
C GLY A 202 14.98 32.94 -22.02
N ILE A 203 15.75 32.63 -20.97
CA ILE A 203 17.21 32.48 -21.17
C ILE A 203 17.39 31.46 -22.28
N ASP A 204 18.15 31.80 -23.34
CA ASP A 204 18.55 30.88 -24.40
C ASP A 204 18.95 29.55 -23.77
N HIS A 205 18.12 28.52 -23.94
CA HIS A 205 18.40 27.21 -23.37
C HIS A 205 19.80 26.83 -23.82
N PRO A 206 20.76 26.66 -22.88
CA PRO A 206 22.12 26.31 -23.26
C PRO A 206 22.03 25.06 -24.15
N PRO A 207 22.71 25.04 -25.30
CA PRO A 207 22.62 23.92 -26.21
C PRO A 207 22.91 22.63 -25.43
N TRP A 208 22.11 21.60 -25.64
CA TRP A 208 22.25 20.28 -24.99
C TRP A 208 23.65 19.66 -25.16
N ASN A 209 24.46 20.24 -26.05
CA ASN A 209 25.88 19.98 -26.28
C ASN A 209 26.77 20.84 -25.37
N LEU A 210 26.59 20.75 -24.05
CA LEU A 210 27.56 21.32 -23.11
C LEU A 210 28.91 20.63 -23.28
N THR A 211 29.96 21.42 -23.52
CA THR A 211 31.35 20.96 -23.46
C THR A 211 31.72 20.76 -22.00
N MET A 212 31.73 19.50 -21.56
CA MET A 212 32.12 19.15 -20.20
C MET A 212 33.64 19.16 -20.08
N GLU A 213 34.17 19.83 -19.06
CA GLU A 213 35.57 19.61 -18.68
C GLU A 213 35.70 18.18 -18.14
N SER A 214 36.71 17.44 -18.61
CA SER A 214 36.99 16.10 -18.10
C SER A 214 37.22 16.16 -16.59
N ALA A 215 36.60 15.25 -15.83
CA ALA A 215 36.89 15.14 -14.41
C ALA A 215 38.39 14.95 -14.22
N THR A 216 39.04 15.82 -13.42
CA THR A 216 40.47 15.64 -13.14
C THR A 216 40.67 14.37 -12.30
N GLU A 217 41.81 13.71 -12.45
CA GLU A 217 42.16 12.49 -11.69
C GLU A 217 42.02 12.69 -10.17
N ASN A 218 42.38 13.86 -9.67
CA ASN A 218 42.24 14.22 -8.26
C ASN A 218 40.77 14.31 -7.81
N VAL A 219 39.87 14.84 -8.66
CA VAL A 219 38.42 14.93 -8.39
C VAL A 219 37.79 13.54 -8.40
N ALA A 220 38.08 12.75 -9.44
CA ALA A 220 37.61 11.37 -9.53
C ALA A 220 38.07 10.55 -8.31
N ARG A 221 39.36 10.64 -7.96
CA ARG A 221 39.91 9.94 -6.78
C ARG A 221 39.22 10.37 -5.48
N ALA A 222 38.99 11.67 -5.29
CA ALA A 222 38.32 12.18 -4.10
C ALA A 222 36.89 11.62 -3.96
N VAL A 223 36.13 11.53 -5.07
CA VAL A 223 34.79 10.94 -5.06
C VAL A 223 34.83 9.44 -4.87
N THR A 224 35.81 8.73 -5.44
CA THR A 224 35.94 7.29 -5.20
C THR A 224 36.30 6.93 -3.75
N GLN A 225 37.03 7.81 -3.06
CA GLN A 225 37.44 7.63 -1.68
C GLN A 225 36.41 8.14 -0.66
N ASP A 226 35.24 8.61 -1.12
CA ASP A 226 34.19 9.07 -0.23
C ASP A 226 33.48 7.90 0.47
N GLY A 227 33.09 8.10 1.72
CA GLY A 227 32.27 7.19 2.50
C GLY A 227 30.77 7.34 2.19
N ALA A 228 30.42 7.60 0.93
CA ALA A 228 29.06 7.80 0.36
C ALA A 228 28.42 9.20 0.39
N GLY A 229 29.04 10.22 0.99
CA GLY A 229 28.44 11.57 1.02
C GLY A 229 28.11 12.17 -0.35
N THR A 230 28.98 12.02 -1.35
CA THR A 230 28.72 12.50 -2.72
C THR A 230 27.72 11.60 -3.44
N LEU A 231 27.84 10.29 -3.22
CA LEU A 231 26.94 9.32 -3.83
C LEU A 231 25.50 9.55 -3.40
N ASP A 232 25.24 9.70 -2.10
CA ASP A 232 23.89 9.98 -1.57
C ASP A 232 23.35 11.31 -2.11
N LEU A 233 24.20 12.33 -2.27
CA LEU A 233 23.80 13.60 -2.90
C LEU A 233 23.44 13.44 -4.38
N ILE A 234 24.19 12.63 -5.13
CA ILE A 234 23.89 12.36 -6.54
C ILE A 234 22.61 11.51 -6.66
N MET A 235 22.42 10.54 -5.78
CA MET A 235 21.19 9.74 -5.69
C MET A 235 20.00 10.63 -5.37
N ASP A 236 20.11 11.54 -4.41
CA ASP A 236 19.10 12.56 -4.12
C ASP A 236 18.73 13.34 -5.38
N ILE A 237 19.70 13.83 -6.15
CA ILE A 237 19.44 14.58 -7.39
C ILE A 237 18.72 13.72 -8.44
N ILE A 238 19.14 12.46 -8.61
CA ILE A 238 18.56 11.53 -9.60
C ILE A 238 17.12 11.16 -9.21
N LEU A 239 16.89 10.85 -7.93
CA LEU A 239 15.62 10.38 -7.39
C LEU A 239 14.62 11.51 -7.12
N PHE A 240 15.09 12.73 -6.88
CA PHE A 240 14.23 13.87 -6.58
C PHE A 240 13.30 14.23 -7.74
N TRP A 241 12.00 14.28 -7.47
CA TRP A 241 11.00 14.80 -8.39
C TRP A 241 10.06 15.76 -7.64
N PRO A 242 10.02 17.06 -7.97
CA PRO A 242 9.12 17.98 -7.30
C PRO A 242 7.68 17.77 -7.83
N ALA A 243 6.88 16.99 -7.13
CA ALA A 243 5.43 16.98 -7.36
C ALA A 243 4.83 18.33 -6.92
N LYS A 244 3.86 18.86 -7.69
CA LYS A 244 3.16 20.14 -7.41
C LYS A 244 2.35 20.15 -6.11
N THR A 245 2.14 18.99 -5.49
CA THR A 245 1.34 18.83 -4.28
C THR A 245 2.18 18.10 -3.25
N GLN A 246 2.86 18.85 -2.39
CA GLN A 246 3.13 18.36 -1.03
C GLN A 246 1.78 18.30 -0.31
N LEU A 247 0.99 17.27 -0.59
CA LEU A 247 -0.08 16.87 0.32
C LEU A 247 0.60 16.18 1.52
N PRO A 248 0.32 16.56 2.77
CA PRO A 248 1.07 16.09 3.94
C PRO A 248 0.91 14.59 4.26
N GLU A 249 0.08 13.84 3.51
CA GLU A 249 -0.33 12.47 3.85
C GLU A 249 -0.56 11.60 2.61
N GLN A 250 0.44 11.44 1.74
CA GLN A 250 0.46 10.27 0.84
C GLN A 250 1.49 9.27 1.35
N GLU A 251 1.00 8.06 1.66
CA GLU A 251 1.72 6.85 2.09
C GLU A 251 2.81 6.39 1.08
N ASP A 252 2.90 7.05 -0.07
CA ASP A 252 3.87 6.77 -1.11
C ASP A 252 4.97 7.84 -1.07
N ASN A 253 6.15 7.48 -0.55
CA ASN A 253 7.36 8.30 -0.69
C ASN A 253 7.78 8.38 -2.16
N SER A 254 7.10 9.24 -2.93
CA SER A 254 7.21 9.36 -4.39
C SER A 254 8.63 9.70 -4.87
N THR A 255 9.48 10.21 -4.00
CA THR A 255 10.88 10.53 -4.32
C THR A 255 11.85 9.41 -3.93
N GLY A 256 11.48 8.50 -3.01
CA GLY A 256 12.38 7.47 -2.49
C GLY A 256 13.56 8.00 -1.68
N MET A 257 13.49 9.25 -1.20
CA MET A 257 14.57 9.91 -0.47
C MET A 257 14.31 9.89 1.04
N SER A 258 15.36 10.03 1.84
CA SER A 258 15.23 10.30 3.28
C SER A 258 14.66 11.71 3.52
N ILE A 259 14.17 11.95 4.74
CA ILE A 259 13.66 13.28 5.15
C ILE A 259 14.75 14.34 4.94
N GLU A 260 15.99 14.01 5.31
CA GLU A 260 17.13 14.88 5.12
C GLU A 260 17.54 15.04 3.65
N GLY A 261 17.42 14.00 2.82
CA GLY A 261 17.59 14.13 1.38
C GLY A 261 16.59 15.11 0.79
N LEU A 262 15.31 15.02 1.18
CA LEU A 262 14.27 15.95 0.75
C LEU A 262 14.55 17.37 1.24
N ALA A 263 15.01 17.53 2.48
CA ALA A 263 15.40 18.82 3.04
C ALA A 263 16.63 19.40 2.31
N ARG A 264 17.61 18.56 1.94
CA ARG A 264 18.72 18.95 1.06
C ARG A 264 18.15 19.50 -0.23
N MET A 265 17.30 18.76 -0.94
CA MET A 265 16.74 19.25 -2.20
C MET A 265 15.85 20.48 -2.04
N ASN A 266 15.10 20.63 -0.94
CA ASN A 266 14.18 21.75 -0.73
C ASN A 266 14.81 23.03 -0.19
N HIS A 267 16.03 22.98 0.39
CA HIS A 267 16.67 24.12 1.09
C HIS A 267 16.63 25.44 0.33
N ARG A 268 16.80 25.38 -0.99
CA ARG A 268 16.80 26.56 -1.83
C ARG A 268 15.39 26.96 -2.22
N CYS A 269 14.41 26.06 -2.34
CA CYS A 269 13.03 26.40 -2.70
C CYS A 269 12.50 27.53 -1.79
N LYS A 270 12.15 28.70 -2.36
CA LYS A 270 11.50 29.76 -1.57
C LYS A 270 10.15 29.20 -1.09
N GLU A 271 9.73 29.53 0.13
CA GLU A 271 8.39 29.15 0.62
C GLU A 271 7.33 29.54 -0.42
N GLY A 272 6.62 28.55 -0.96
CA GLY A 272 5.59 28.73 -1.99
C GLY A 272 6.06 28.82 -3.45
N ALA A 273 7.36 28.72 -3.74
CA ALA A 273 7.87 28.68 -5.11
C ALA A 273 7.86 27.26 -5.69
N VAL A 274 7.61 27.13 -7.00
CA VAL A 274 7.71 25.86 -7.73
C VAL A 274 9.10 25.75 -8.34
N TRP A 275 9.71 24.57 -8.27
CA TRP A 275 10.97 24.28 -8.94
C TRP A 275 10.83 24.42 -10.46
N ASP A 276 11.86 24.96 -11.12
CA ASP A 276 11.92 24.96 -12.58
C ASP A 276 12.20 23.54 -13.10
N GLU A 277 11.20 22.97 -13.77
CA GLU A 277 11.25 21.59 -14.26
C GLU A 277 12.32 21.40 -15.36
N ILE A 278 12.57 22.43 -16.18
CA ILE A 278 13.56 22.38 -17.26
C ILE A 278 14.95 22.33 -16.64
N TYR A 279 15.21 23.18 -15.65
CA TYR A 279 16.48 23.16 -14.91
C TYR A 279 16.72 21.81 -14.23
N LEU A 280 15.71 21.22 -13.58
CA LEU A 280 15.84 19.92 -12.94
C LEU A 280 16.08 18.77 -13.93
N ARG A 281 15.44 18.79 -15.09
CA ARG A 281 15.74 17.81 -16.15
C ARG A 281 17.16 17.99 -16.67
N HIS A 282 17.62 19.23 -16.77
CA HIS A 282 18.97 19.56 -17.24
C HIS A 282 20.04 19.14 -16.22
N ILE A 283 19.88 19.44 -14.94
CA ILE A 283 20.83 19.04 -13.89
C ILE A 283 20.91 17.51 -13.78
N LYS A 284 19.78 16.79 -13.86
CA LYS A 284 19.79 15.32 -13.92
C LYS A 284 20.59 14.80 -15.11
N TYR A 285 20.34 15.34 -16.31
CA TYR A 285 21.09 14.95 -17.50
C TYR A 285 22.59 15.18 -17.37
N VAL A 286 23.00 16.36 -16.95
CA VAL A 286 24.41 16.71 -16.82
C VAL A 286 25.08 15.87 -15.74
N PHE A 287 24.44 15.66 -14.60
CA PHE A 287 25.00 14.86 -13.52
C PHE A 287 25.10 13.38 -13.89
N THR A 288 24.07 12.82 -14.54
CA THR A 288 24.16 11.45 -15.07
C THR A 288 25.31 11.33 -16.08
N LYS A 289 25.46 12.29 -17.00
CA LYS A 289 26.56 12.30 -17.97
C LYS A 289 27.93 12.46 -17.32
N TYR A 290 28.04 13.32 -16.32
CA TYR A 290 29.27 13.54 -15.56
C TYR A 290 29.65 12.32 -14.71
N ALA A 291 28.66 11.67 -14.10
CA ALA A 291 28.87 10.50 -13.26
C ALA A 291 29.34 9.28 -14.07
N LEU A 292 28.69 9.03 -15.22
CA LEU A 292 28.92 7.85 -16.05
C LEU A 292 30.05 8.02 -17.07
N GLY A 293 30.29 9.24 -17.56
CA GLY A 293 31.06 9.49 -18.78
C GLY A 293 30.18 9.42 -20.03
N GLY A 294 30.69 9.81 -21.19
CA GLY A 294 29.95 9.74 -22.46
C GLY A 294 30.44 8.61 -23.37
N SER A 295 29.54 8.11 -24.23
CA SER A 295 29.81 7.06 -25.22
C SER A 295 30.85 7.48 -26.28
N ASP A 296 30.91 8.78 -26.59
CA ASP A 296 31.73 9.33 -27.69
C ASP A 296 33.01 10.05 -27.21
N CYS A 297 33.26 10.15 -25.90
CA CYS A 297 34.34 10.97 -25.37
C CYS A 297 35.36 10.17 -24.55
N LYS A 298 36.64 10.44 -24.81
CA LYS A 298 37.82 10.12 -23.99
C LYS A 298 37.78 10.74 -22.56
N ALA A 299 36.61 11.17 -22.09
CA ALA A 299 36.43 11.90 -20.84
C ALA A 299 36.02 10.93 -19.73
N ASP A 300 36.80 10.94 -18.64
CA ASP A 300 36.61 10.07 -17.49
C ASP A 300 35.38 10.49 -16.69
N GLY A 301 34.41 9.58 -16.53
CA GLY A 301 33.28 9.77 -15.63
C GLY A 301 33.72 9.80 -14.17
N LEU A 302 32.93 10.45 -13.31
CA LEU A 302 33.22 10.60 -11.87
C LEU A 302 33.43 9.25 -11.17
N PHE A 303 32.67 8.22 -11.57
CA PHE A 303 32.74 6.87 -11.02
C PHE A 303 33.48 5.88 -11.92
N ARG A 304 34.34 6.35 -12.84
CA ARG A 304 35.07 5.50 -13.81
C ARG A 304 35.77 4.29 -13.16
N TRP A 305 36.30 4.46 -11.95
CA TRP A 305 37.06 3.42 -11.23
C TRP A 305 36.20 2.49 -10.39
N HIS A 306 34.88 2.72 -10.31
CA HIS A 306 33.91 1.88 -9.63
C HIS A 306 32.77 1.51 -10.58
N LYS A 307 33.01 0.50 -11.42
CA LYS A 307 32.04 -0.01 -12.40
C LYS A 307 30.65 -0.22 -11.79
N ASP A 308 30.59 -0.82 -10.60
CA ASP A 308 29.33 -1.10 -9.91
C ASP A 308 28.58 0.16 -9.44
N ARG A 309 29.28 1.20 -8.96
CA ARG A 309 28.64 2.49 -8.61
C ARG A 309 28.09 3.18 -9.86
N ALA A 310 28.83 3.13 -10.97
CA ALA A 310 28.38 3.68 -12.24
C ALA A 310 27.14 2.93 -12.77
N ILE A 311 27.14 1.59 -12.75
CA ILE A 311 25.97 0.79 -13.15
C ILE A 311 24.79 1.07 -12.23
N LEU A 312 24.98 1.12 -10.91
CA LEU A 312 23.93 1.45 -9.94
C LEU A 312 23.25 2.78 -10.30
N LEU A 313 24.04 3.83 -10.51
CA LEU A 313 23.52 5.15 -10.88
C LEU A 313 22.82 5.16 -12.24
N ALA A 314 23.35 4.41 -13.21
CA ALA A 314 22.74 4.28 -14.51
C ALA A 314 21.37 3.58 -14.42
N VAL A 315 21.27 2.48 -13.66
CA VAL A 315 20.00 1.76 -13.46
C VAL A 315 18.95 2.67 -12.78
N LEU A 316 19.35 3.47 -11.78
CA LEU A 316 18.44 4.43 -11.13
C LEU A 316 17.96 5.52 -12.10
N ALA A 317 18.84 6.01 -12.98
CA ALA A 317 18.55 7.08 -13.93
C ALA A 317 17.84 6.61 -15.22
N ALA A 318 17.82 5.30 -15.51
CA ALA A 318 17.30 4.72 -16.74
C ALA A 318 15.76 4.84 -16.85
N THR A 319 15.26 6.01 -17.21
CA THR A 319 13.84 6.26 -17.48
C THR A 319 13.55 6.25 -18.98
N THR A 320 12.52 5.51 -19.40
CA THR A 320 12.08 5.47 -20.79
C THR A 320 11.54 6.87 -21.16
N ASN A 321 12.08 7.47 -22.23
CA ASN A 321 11.73 8.78 -22.80
C ASN A 321 12.52 10.02 -22.33
N ALA A 322 13.29 9.97 -21.23
CA ALA A 322 14.12 11.12 -20.84
C ALA A 322 15.53 11.07 -21.46
N MET A 323 16.17 12.22 -21.67
CA MET A 323 17.56 12.28 -22.19
C MET A 323 18.58 11.63 -21.26
N HIS A 324 18.46 11.85 -19.94
CA HIS A 324 19.31 11.21 -18.94
C HIS A 324 19.08 9.69 -18.92
N GLY A 325 17.83 9.26 -19.10
CA GLY A 325 17.47 7.86 -19.22
C GLY A 325 18.10 7.20 -20.43
N ARG A 326 17.98 7.80 -21.63
CA ARG A 326 18.64 7.26 -22.85
C ARG A 326 20.15 7.13 -22.69
N LEU A 327 20.79 8.11 -22.06
CA LEU A 327 22.22 8.06 -21.78
C LEU A 327 22.57 6.92 -20.82
N ALA A 328 21.81 6.78 -19.73
CA ALA A 328 22.01 5.71 -18.77
C ALA A 328 21.76 4.32 -19.39
N PHE A 329 20.74 4.17 -20.23
CA PHE A 329 20.50 2.95 -21.01
C PHE A 329 21.68 2.62 -21.91
N GLY A 330 22.22 3.59 -22.65
CA GLY A 330 23.42 3.40 -23.47
C GLY A 330 24.61 2.93 -22.64
N PHE A 331 24.85 3.54 -21.49
CA PHE A 331 25.93 3.13 -20.59
C PHE A 331 25.75 1.69 -20.07
N VAL A 332 24.55 1.30 -19.64
CA VAL A 332 24.28 -0.07 -19.20
C VAL A 332 24.46 -1.05 -20.36
N ALA A 333 24.00 -0.68 -21.56
CA ALA A 333 24.17 -1.46 -22.77
C ALA A 333 25.65 -1.71 -23.11
N ASP A 334 26.51 -0.71 -22.94
CA ASP A 334 27.96 -0.84 -23.15
C ASP A 334 28.65 -1.63 -22.03
N ALA A 335 28.22 -1.43 -20.77
CA ALA A 335 28.89 -2.00 -19.60
C ALA A 335 28.51 -3.45 -19.29
N VAL A 336 27.27 -3.82 -19.61
CA VAL A 336 26.64 -5.13 -19.31
C VAL A 336 26.26 -5.86 -20.60
N GLY A 337 25.77 -5.16 -21.63
CA GLY A 337 25.44 -5.74 -22.94
C GLY A 337 24.18 -5.12 -23.56
N PRO A 338 24.02 -5.15 -24.91
CA PRO A 338 22.99 -4.37 -25.62
C PRO A 338 21.54 -4.71 -25.27
N HIS A 339 21.30 -5.84 -24.59
CA HIS A 339 19.99 -6.37 -24.23
C HIS A 339 19.74 -6.38 -22.71
N ALA A 340 20.48 -5.59 -21.92
CA ALA A 340 20.41 -5.61 -20.45
C ALA A 340 19.01 -5.35 -19.83
N PHE A 341 18.05 -4.82 -20.62
CA PHE A 341 16.66 -4.60 -20.21
C PHE A 341 15.64 -5.30 -21.14
N ASP A 342 16.10 -6.17 -22.06
CA ASP A 342 15.26 -6.86 -23.03
C ASP A 342 14.92 -8.28 -22.53
N GLU A 343 13.63 -8.64 -22.55
CA GLU A 343 13.15 -9.96 -22.12
C GLU A 343 13.56 -11.09 -23.07
N ALA A 344 13.92 -10.77 -24.33
CA ALA A 344 13.94 -11.76 -25.40
C ALA A 344 15.23 -12.59 -25.55
N ARG A 345 16.39 -12.19 -25.01
CA ARG A 345 17.67 -12.92 -25.17
C ARG A 345 18.66 -12.68 -24.02
N ILE A 346 19.08 -13.75 -23.36
CA ILE A 346 20.11 -13.76 -22.30
C ILE A 346 21.46 -14.08 -22.94
N ALA A 347 22.43 -13.17 -22.82
CA ALA A 347 23.85 -13.49 -22.94
C ALA A 347 24.47 -13.40 -21.53
N PRO A 348 25.36 -14.32 -21.13
CA PRO A 348 25.91 -14.35 -19.78
C PRO A 348 26.99 -13.29 -19.63
N THR A 349 26.62 -12.12 -19.14
CA THR A 349 27.54 -11.12 -18.58
C THR A 349 26.98 -10.73 -17.21
N GLY A 350 27.17 -11.62 -16.24
CA GLY A 350 26.63 -11.47 -14.89
C GLY A 350 27.10 -10.18 -14.21
N ILE A 351 26.18 -9.50 -13.51
CA ILE A 351 26.52 -8.41 -12.59
C ILE A 351 27.12 -8.94 -11.28
N SER A 352 27.87 -8.11 -10.57
CA SER A 352 28.38 -8.50 -9.25
C SER A 352 27.25 -8.70 -8.25
N LEU A 353 27.42 -9.66 -7.35
CA LEU A 353 26.48 -9.91 -6.26
C LEU A 353 26.41 -8.74 -5.27
N THR A 354 27.53 -8.04 -5.08
CA THR A 354 27.63 -6.77 -4.36
C THR A 354 26.65 -5.74 -4.95
N LEU A 355 26.67 -5.52 -6.27
CA LEU A 355 25.73 -4.60 -6.92
C LEU A 355 24.28 -5.03 -6.72
N ALA A 356 23.97 -6.31 -6.90
CA ALA A 356 22.62 -6.85 -6.73
C ALA A 356 22.07 -6.64 -5.30
N ILE A 357 22.88 -6.93 -4.28
CA ILE A 357 22.54 -6.71 -2.86
C ILE A 357 22.24 -5.23 -2.60
N ASN A 358 23.08 -4.32 -3.10
CA ASN A 358 22.89 -2.89 -2.88
C ASN A 358 21.64 -2.35 -3.58
N LEU A 359 21.33 -2.84 -4.79
CA LEU A 359 20.09 -2.49 -5.49
C LEU A 359 18.85 -2.96 -4.72
N LEU A 360 18.85 -4.19 -4.18
CA LEU A 360 17.76 -4.68 -3.33
C LEU A 360 17.63 -3.91 -2.01
N ASN A 361 18.77 -3.50 -1.43
CA ASN A 361 18.80 -2.66 -0.23
C ASN A 361 18.06 -1.33 -0.47
N LEU A 362 18.23 -0.72 -1.65
CA LEU A 362 17.50 0.49 -2.03
C LEU A 362 16.01 0.21 -2.33
N VAL A 363 15.69 -0.91 -2.98
CA VAL A 363 14.29 -1.31 -3.24
C VAL A 363 13.51 -1.48 -1.94
N LEU A 364 14.10 -2.14 -0.94
CA LEU A 364 13.49 -2.36 0.37
C LEU A 364 13.48 -1.11 1.27
N GLY A 365 14.44 -0.21 1.04
CA GLY A 365 14.79 0.84 2.00
C GLY A 365 15.59 0.29 3.17
N ASP A 366 16.33 1.19 3.83
CA ASP A 366 17.22 0.81 4.91
C ASP A 366 16.43 0.10 6.02
N GLU A 367 15.29 0.62 6.45
CA GLU A 367 14.52 0.09 7.59
C GLU A 367 14.23 -1.43 7.48
N LYS A 368 13.59 -1.88 6.40
CA LYS A 368 13.29 -3.30 6.18
C LYS A 368 14.56 -4.12 5.97
N ALA A 369 15.52 -3.59 5.20
CA ALA A 369 16.76 -4.30 4.94
C ALA A 369 17.64 -4.48 6.19
N SER A 370 17.50 -3.63 7.22
CA SER A 370 18.29 -3.71 8.48
C SER A 370 18.13 -5.05 9.16
N ALA A 371 16.88 -5.46 9.34
CA ALA A 371 16.53 -6.69 10.06
C ALA A 371 17.12 -7.93 9.38
N ILE A 372 17.39 -7.84 8.08
CA ILE A 372 17.98 -8.92 7.29
C ILE A 372 19.50 -8.83 7.37
N ILE A 373 20.07 -7.66 7.03
CA ILE A 373 21.52 -7.45 6.95
C ILE A 373 22.22 -7.66 8.31
N GLU A 374 21.55 -7.33 9.43
CA GLU A 374 22.10 -7.54 10.78
C GLU A 374 22.39 -9.02 11.07
N LYS A 375 21.61 -9.95 10.48
CA LYS A 375 21.87 -11.40 10.55
C LYS A 375 23.19 -11.79 9.88
N TYR A 376 23.69 -10.95 8.97
CA TYR A 376 24.89 -11.14 8.15
C TYR A 376 26.00 -10.12 8.46
N SER A 377 26.01 -9.57 9.68
CA SER A 377 26.90 -8.47 10.10
C SER A 377 28.41 -8.72 9.93
N GLY A 378 28.84 -9.99 9.78
CA GLY A 378 30.23 -10.37 9.48
C GLY A 378 30.71 -10.01 8.07
N ILE A 379 29.83 -9.53 7.18
CA ILE A 379 30.14 -9.35 5.74
C ILE A 379 29.84 -7.93 5.27
N ARG A 380 30.16 -6.93 6.10
CA ARG A 380 29.92 -5.51 5.79
C ARG A 380 30.52 -5.02 4.48
N HIS A 381 31.61 -5.66 4.05
CA HIS A 381 32.28 -5.40 2.79
C HIS A 381 31.43 -5.68 1.53
N LEU A 382 30.25 -6.29 1.63
CA LEU A 382 29.36 -6.48 0.46
C LEU A 382 28.43 -5.30 0.20
N TRP A 383 28.17 -4.44 1.18
CA TRP A 383 27.25 -3.30 1.00
C TRP A 383 27.91 -1.94 1.24
N GLU A 384 28.83 -1.84 2.21
CA GLU A 384 29.50 -0.58 2.52
C GLU A 384 30.36 -0.01 1.37
N PRO A 385 31.01 -0.79 0.49
CA PRO A 385 31.81 -0.21 -0.59
C PRO A 385 31.01 0.57 -1.62
N LEU A 386 29.74 0.20 -1.84
CA LEU A 386 28.88 0.90 -2.80
C LEU A 386 28.10 2.01 -2.13
N LEU A 387 27.27 1.71 -1.14
CA LEU A 387 26.35 2.67 -0.53
C LEU A 387 26.90 3.38 0.72
N GLY A 388 28.12 3.05 1.16
CA GLY A 388 28.72 3.60 2.38
C GLY A 388 28.21 2.95 3.67
N PRO A 389 28.70 3.44 4.84
CA PRO A 389 28.23 2.97 6.12
C PRO A 389 26.75 3.31 6.29
N ARG A 390 26.06 2.42 6.98
CA ARG A 390 24.61 2.53 7.14
C ARG A 390 24.26 3.56 8.23
N PRO A 391 23.20 4.36 8.06
CA PRO A 391 22.71 5.25 9.11
C PRO A 391 22.20 4.47 10.32
N THR A 392 22.71 4.82 11.51
CA THR A 392 22.15 4.32 12.78
C THR A 392 20.81 5.00 13.10
N SER A 393 20.79 6.32 12.95
CA SER A 393 19.63 7.19 13.16
C SER A 393 18.51 6.91 12.15
N SER A 394 17.26 6.81 12.62
CA SER A 394 16.09 6.55 11.76
C SER A 394 15.81 7.65 10.74
N ARG A 395 16.23 8.89 11.02
CA ARG A 395 16.02 10.05 10.15
C ARG A 395 16.75 9.93 8.81
N TYR A 396 18.03 9.57 8.87
CA TYR A 396 18.92 9.47 7.72
C TYR A 396 18.76 8.16 6.94
N ARG A 397 17.90 7.23 7.39
CA ARG A 397 17.61 6.00 6.68
C ARG A 397 17.00 6.32 5.32
N ARG A 398 17.55 5.70 4.27
CA ARG A 398 16.98 5.75 2.94
C ARG A 398 15.65 5.03 2.96
N ALA A 399 14.62 5.69 2.47
CA ALA A 399 13.31 5.07 2.31
C ALA A 399 13.33 4.09 1.12
N PRO A 400 12.32 3.20 1.02
CA PRO A 400 12.16 2.36 -0.16
C PRO A 400 12.05 3.22 -1.43
N LEU A 401 12.66 2.75 -2.51
CA LEU A 401 12.58 3.43 -3.82
C LEU A 401 11.14 3.48 -4.36
N PRO A 402 10.82 4.48 -5.23
CA PRO A 402 9.51 4.57 -5.85
C PRO A 402 9.23 3.32 -6.71
N THR A 403 7.97 2.89 -6.76
CA THR A 403 7.55 1.63 -7.41
C THR A 403 8.06 1.51 -8.85
N ASP A 404 7.99 2.57 -9.64
CA ASP A 404 8.45 2.56 -11.04
C ASP A 404 9.96 2.35 -11.17
N VAL A 405 10.74 2.89 -10.24
CA VAL A 405 12.21 2.71 -10.19
C VAL A 405 12.52 1.28 -9.75
N SER A 406 11.87 0.83 -8.68
CA SER A 406 12.05 -0.52 -8.14
C SER A 406 11.68 -1.60 -9.15
N LYS A 407 10.60 -1.44 -9.92
CA LYS A 407 10.22 -2.36 -11.00
C LYS A 407 11.32 -2.52 -12.06
N ARG A 408 11.97 -1.43 -12.45
CA ARG A 408 13.10 -1.48 -13.40
C ARG A 408 14.32 -2.17 -12.81
N ILE A 409 14.59 -1.94 -11.53
CA ILE A 409 15.68 -2.63 -10.81
C ILE A 409 15.40 -4.13 -10.78
N VAL A 410 14.19 -4.53 -10.40
CA VAL A 410 13.79 -5.94 -10.33
C VAL A 410 13.97 -6.60 -11.69
N HIS A 411 13.45 -5.98 -12.76
CA HIS A 411 13.64 -6.45 -14.13
C HIS A 411 15.12 -6.57 -14.51
N PHE A 412 15.92 -5.55 -14.21
CA PHE A 412 17.36 -5.56 -14.46
C PHE A 412 18.06 -6.71 -13.73
N LEU A 413 17.72 -6.97 -12.46
CA LEU A 413 18.30 -8.06 -11.68
C LEU A 413 17.86 -9.44 -12.23
N GLN A 414 16.60 -9.59 -12.63
CA GLN A 414 16.10 -10.85 -13.21
C GLN A 414 16.85 -11.25 -14.48
N VAL A 415 17.20 -10.27 -15.32
CA VAL A 415 17.86 -10.52 -16.61
C VAL A 415 19.38 -10.74 -16.46
N ASN A 416 20.02 -10.03 -15.53
CA ASN A 416 21.50 -9.93 -15.50
C ASN A 416 22.16 -10.72 -14.35
N ILE A 417 21.40 -11.38 -13.48
CA ILE A 417 21.97 -12.27 -12.46
C ILE A 417 22.30 -13.64 -13.05
N ASP A 418 23.55 -14.06 -12.89
CA ASP A 418 24.01 -15.40 -13.22
C ASP A 418 23.65 -16.38 -12.10
N ALA A 419 22.47 -16.99 -12.23
CA ALA A 419 21.97 -17.98 -11.28
C ALA A 419 22.83 -19.25 -11.23
N GLU A 420 23.46 -19.66 -12.34
CA GLU A 420 24.31 -20.85 -12.39
C GLU A 420 25.57 -20.63 -11.56
N SER A 421 26.30 -19.54 -11.83
CA SER A 421 27.50 -19.21 -11.05
C SER A 421 27.18 -18.98 -9.57
N ALA A 422 26.03 -18.40 -9.24
CA ALA A 422 25.64 -18.16 -7.85
C ALA A 422 25.33 -19.46 -7.09
N LEU A 423 24.68 -20.44 -7.74
CA LEU A 423 24.42 -21.76 -7.15
C LEU A 423 25.73 -22.56 -6.96
N ASP A 424 26.66 -22.46 -7.90
CA ASP A 424 28.01 -23.03 -7.76
C ASP A 424 28.77 -22.47 -6.56
N SER A 425 28.69 -21.15 -6.32
CA SER A 425 29.30 -20.51 -5.15
C SER A 425 28.63 -20.95 -3.85
N LEU A 426 27.32 -21.17 -3.86
CA LEU A 426 26.59 -21.68 -2.71
C LEU A 426 27.03 -23.11 -2.35
N ASP A 427 27.35 -23.95 -3.35
CA ASP A 427 27.83 -25.32 -3.17
C ASP A 427 29.26 -25.40 -2.65
N LYS A 428 30.13 -24.53 -3.13
CA LYS A 428 31.53 -24.44 -2.67
C LYS A 428 31.68 -23.86 -1.27
N GLY A 429 30.64 -23.20 -0.75
CA GLY A 429 30.66 -22.55 0.57
C GLY A 429 31.55 -21.30 0.62
N GLY A 430 31.75 -20.75 1.83
CA GLY A 430 32.59 -19.56 2.04
C GLY A 430 31.84 -18.23 1.96
N THR A 431 32.56 -17.13 1.71
CA THR A 431 32.01 -15.77 1.71
C THR A 431 30.96 -15.55 0.63
N ASP A 432 31.17 -16.13 -0.56
CA ASP A 432 30.28 -15.99 -1.70
C ASP A 432 28.95 -16.73 -1.48
N ALA A 433 28.97 -17.88 -0.80
CA ALA A 433 27.77 -18.59 -0.39
C ALA A 433 26.89 -17.76 0.56
N ILE A 434 27.51 -17.04 1.50
CA ILE A 434 26.77 -16.18 2.42
C ILE A 434 26.22 -14.95 1.69
N ALA A 435 26.98 -14.39 0.74
CA ALA A 435 26.53 -13.32 -0.14
C ALA A 435 25.27 -13.73 -0.93
N VAL A 436 25.26 -14.96 -1.49
CA VAL A 436 24.11 -15.48 -2.24
C VAL A 436 22.92 -15.65 -1.31
N THR A 437 23.14 -16.18 -0.11
CA THR A 437 22.08 -16.34 0.90
C THR A 437 21.48 -14.99 1.33
N LEU A 438 22.31 -13.96 1.51
CA LEU A 438 21.86 -12.59 1.79
C LEU A 438 21.04 -12.02 0.63
N TYR A 439 21.49 -12.20 -0.61
CA TYR A 439 20.74 -11.79 -1.80
C TYR A 439 19.34 -12.44 -1.82
N LEU A 440 19.26 -13.76 -1.58
CA LEU A 440 18.00 -14.50 -1.57
C LEU A 440 17.05 -14.01 -0.46
N ASP A 441 17.56 -13.70 0.73
CA ASP A 441 16.75 -13.15 1.82
C ASP A 441 16.24 -11.74 1.53
N LEU A 442 17.08 -10.89 0.95
CA LEU A 442 16.64 -9.55 0.51
C LEU A 442 15.58 -9.68 -0.59
N ALA A 443 15.80 -10.54 -1.59
CA ALA A 443 14.86 -10.77 -2.67
C ALA A 443 13.50 -11.26 -2.14
N ALA A 444 13.49 -12.23 -1.22
CA ALA A 444 12.28 -12.74 -0.58
C ALA A 444 11.44 -11.65 0.11
N GLN A 445 12.11 -10.63 0.65
CA GLN A 445 11.48 -9.55 1.41
C GLN A 445 10.98 -8.39 0.53
N THR A 446 11.20 -8.44 -0.79
CA THR A 446 10.72 -7.41 -1.73
C THR A 446 9.21 -7.47 -2.02
N GLN A 447 8.47 -8.26 -1.25
CA GLN A 447 7.01 -8.29 -1.28
C GLN A 447 6.44 -7.20 -0.38
N ASP A 448 5.36 -6.54 -0.82
CA ASP A 448 4.68 -5.54 -0.01
C ASP A 448 3.20 -5.95 0.23
N PRO A 449 2.83 -6.32 1.48
CA PRO A 449 1.45 -6.68 1.79
C PRO A 449 0.48 -5.50 1.64
N MET A 450 0.96 -4.25 1.69
CA MET A 450 0.15 -3.05 1.49
C MET A 450 -0.02 -2.71 0.00
N ARG A 451 0.86 -3.22 -0.87
CA ARG A 451 0.81 -3.05 -2.33
C ARG A 451 0.76 -4.42 -3.01
N PRO A 452 -0.41 -5.07 -3.01
CA PRO A 452 -0.56 -6.48 -3.37
C PRO A 452 -0.29 -6.82 -4.85
N THR A 453 0.07 -5.84 -5.67
CA THR A 453 0.60 -6.03 -7.04
C THR A 453 2.08 -6.37 -7.07
N ILE A 454 2.79 -6.15 -5.97
CA ILE A 454 4.25 -6.18 -5.93
C ILE A 454 4.71 -7.56 -5.47
N PHE A 455 4.98 -8.44 -6.43
CA PHE A 455 5.46 -9.80 -6.23
C PHE A 455 6.93 -9.99 -6.62
N TRP A 456 7.74 -8.95 -6.47
CA TRP A 456 9.14 -8.92 -6.93
C TRP A 456 9.99 -10.06 -6.37
N GLY A 457 9.68 -10.57 -5.17
CA GLY A 457 10.38 -11.72 -4.61
C GLY A 457 10.20 -12.99 -5.44
N ILE A 458 9.02 -13.22 -6.02
CA ILE A 458 8.77 -14.38 -6.90
C ILE A 458 9.59 -14.24 -8.17
N ASP A 459 9.50 -13.05 -8.76
CA ASP A 459 10.19 -12.63 -9.97
C ASP A 459 11.73 -12.83 -9.86
N LEU A 460 12.33 -12.41 -8.74
CA LEU A 460 13.78 -12.48 -8.50
C LEU A 460 14.27 -13.90 -8.15
N LEU A 461 13.44 -14.72 -7.52
CA LEU A 461 13.80 -16.08 -7.11
C LEU A 461 13.59 -17.11 -8.23
N GLN A 462 12.71 -16.82 -9.19
CA GLN A 462 12.37 -17.74 -10.26
C GLN A 462 13.58 -18.23 -11.10
N PRO A 463 14.56 -17.38 -11.50
CA PRO A 463 15.73 -17.84 -12.26
C PRO A 463 16.58 -18.88 -11.50
N PHE A 464 16.83 -18.64 -10.21
CA PHE A 464 17.56 -19.57 -9.34
C PHE A 464 16.86 -20.91 -9.23
N PHE A 465 15.53 -20.87 -9.07
CA PHE A 465 14.75 -22.09 -8.95
C PHE A 465 14.72 -22.91 -10.24
N ARG A 466 14.56 -22.26 -11.40
CA ARG A 466 14.63 -22.93 -12.72
C ARG A 466 15.98 -23.64 -12.89
N GLN A 467 17.07 -22.96 -12.55
CA GLN A 467 18.42 -23.53 -12.66
C GLN A 467 18.62 -24.71 -11.70
N LEU A 468 18.12 -24.60 -10.45
CA LEU A 468 18.14 -25.69 -9.48
C LEU A 468 17.41 -26.94 -9.99
N TYR A 469 16.27 -26.75 -10.66
CA TYR A 469 15.47 -27.84 -11.20
C TYR A 469 16.17 -28.53 -12.38
N SER A 470 16.84 -27.77 -13.24
CA SER A 470 17.55 -28.32 -14.41
C SER A 470 18.88 -28.99 -14.07
N ASP A 471 19.59 -28.55 -13.02
CA ASP A 471 20.92 -29.07 -12.69
C ASP A 471 20.89 -30.13 -11.60
N THR A 472 21.16 -31.38 -11.99
CA THR A 472 21.22 -32.53 -11.08
C THR A 472 22.48 -32.57 -10.21
N ARG A 473 23.49 -31.72 -10.48
CA ARG A 473 24.77 -31.72 -9.76
C ARG A 473 24.72 -31.01 -8.41
N ILE A 474 23.72 -30.14 -8.21
CA ILE A 474 23.63 -29.31 -7.00
C ILE A 474 23.27 -30.16 -5.77
N SER A 475 24.03 -29.98 -4.67
CA SER A 475 23.86 -30.71 -3.42
C SER A 475 22.42 -30.70 -2.87
N GLY A 476 22.02 -31.81 -2.26
CA GLY A 476 20.71 -31.98 -1.63
C GLY A 476 20.43 -31.00 -0.48
N ASP A 477 21.45 -30.54 0.22
CA ASP A 477 21.28 -29.58 1.31
C ASP A 477 20.98 -28.16 0.80
N ILE A 478 21.59 -27.78 -0.33
CA ILE A 478 21.30 -26.51 -1.01
C ILE A 478 19.87 -26.51 -1.55
N ARG A 479 19.44 -27.64 -2.14
CA ARG A 479 18.06 -27.82 -2.59
C ARG A 479 17.08 -27.56 -1.45
N LYS A 480 17.32 -28.10 -0.26
CA LYS A 480 16.47 -27.86 0.91
C LYS A 480 16.44 -26.39 1.33
N VAL A 481 17.60 -25.74 1.43
CA VAL A 481 17.69 -24.32 1.84
C VAL A 481 17.02 -23.39 0.82
N LEU A 482 17.23 -23.62 -0.47
CA LEU A 482 16.61 -22.79 -1.51
C LEU A 482 15.11 -23.07 -1.60
N CYS A 483 14.69 -24.33 -1.55
CA CYS A 483 13.27 -24.68 -1.59
C CYS A 483 12.52 -24.13 -0.38
N SER A 484 13.09 -24.13 0.83
CA SER A 484 12.42 -23.55 2.00
C SER A 484 12.20 -22.04 1.86
N LYS A 485 13.22 -21.30 1.38
CA LYS A 485 13.11 -19.85 1.13
C LYS A 485 12.12 -19.54 0.00
N VAL A 486 12.21 -20.27 -1.10
CA VAL A 486 11.30 -20.12 -2.25
C VAL A 486 9.86 -20.43 -1.85
N LEU A 487 9.65 -21.53 -1.11
CA LEU A 487 8.33 -21.93 -0.63
C LEU A 487 7.74 -20.88 0.32
N ALA A 488 8.50 -20.40 1.30
CA ALA A 488 8.05 -19.34 2.21
C ALA A 488 7.68 -18.06 1.45
N THR A 489 8.49 -17.65 0.48
CA THR A 489 8.24 -16.48 -0.36
C THR A 489 6.99 -16.67 -1.24
N ALA A 490 6.82 -17.85 -1.82
CA ALA A 490 5.66 -18.18 -2.63
C ALA A 490 4.36 -18.22 -1.82
N VAL A 491 4.38 -18.82 -0.63
CA VAL A 491 3.22 -18.85 0.28
C VAL A 491 2.88 -17.44 0.77
N SER A 492 3.87 -16.64 1.17
CA SER A 492 3.68 -15.22 1.54
C SER A 492 3.03 -14.42 0.40
N ALA A 493 3.42 -14.66 -0.86
CA ALA A 493 2.76 -14.04 -2.01
C ALA A 493 1.28 -14.44 -2.14
N LEU A 494 0.91 -15.66 -1.73
CA LEU A 494 -0.47 -16.12 -1.78
C LEU A 494 -1.33 -15.53 -0.65
N GLU A 495 -0.77 -15.33 0.55
CA GLU A 495 -1.47 -14.72 1.70
C GLU A 495 -1.93 -13.27 1.45
N ILE A 496 -1.32 -12.60 0.46
CA ILE A 496 -1.67 -11.24 0.04
C ILE A 496 -3.08 -11.20 -0.61
N VAL A 497 -3.57 -12.33 -1.15
CA VAL A 497 -4.91 -12.49 -1.70
C VAL A 497 -5.92 -12.50 -0.54
N PRO A 498 -6.74 -11.45 -0.37
CA PRO A 498 -7.66 -11.39 0.75
C PRO A 498 -8.65 -12.55 0.65
N PRO A 499 -8.94 -13.27 1.76
CA PRO A 499 -10.00 -14.26 1.78
C PRO A 499 -11.32 -13.54 1.49
N SER A 500 -11.82 -13.69 0.26
CA SER A 500 -13.04 -13.04 -0.19
C SER A 500 -14.26 -13.67 0.50
N LYS A 501 -14.63 -13.16 1.68
CA LYS A 501 -15.96 -13.37 2.28
C LYS A 501 -16.56 -12.09 2.88
N THR A 502 -16.31 -10.94 2.26
CA THR A 502 -17.31 -9.87 2.25
C THR A 502 -17.89 -9.78 0.84
N PRO A 503 -19.11 -10.27 0.60
CA PRO A 503 -19.81 -9.92 -0.62
C PRO A 503 -20.01 -8.41 -0.55
N LEU A 504 -19.24 -7.66 -1.35
CA LEU A 504 -19.69 -6.35 -1.78
C LEU A 504 -20.99 -6.63 -2.53
N VAL A 505 -22.11 -6.40 -1.86
CA VAL A 505 -23.41 -6.26 -2.51
C VAL A 505 -23.18 -5.25 -3.63
N GLU A 506 -23.16 -5.74 -4.87
CA GLU A 506 -23.53 -4.92 -6.00
C GLU A 506 -24.98 -4.49 -5.70
N GLU A 507 -25.13 -3.30 -5.12
CA GLU A 507 -26.44 -2.69 -5.07
C GLU A 507 -26.95 -2.62 -6.51
N PRO A 508 -28.21 -3.03 -6.75
CA PRO A 508 -28.78 -2.99 -8.07
C PRO A 508 -28.72 -1.54 -8.54
N HIS A 509 -28.20 -1.33 -9.76
CA HIS A 509 -28.20 -0.06 -10.48
C HIS A 509 -29.38 0.83 -10.10
N ALA A 510 -29.15 1.76 -9.17
CA ALA A 510 -30.01 2.91 -9.01
C ALA A 510 -29.94 3.66 -10.34
N ARG A 511 -31.09 3.77 -11.00
CA ARG A 511 -31.23 4.35 -12.33
C ARG A 511 -30.49 5.68 -12.41
N ASP A 512 -29.60 5.78 -13.38
CA ASP A 512 -29.06 7.04 -13.90
C ASP A 512 -30.22 7.98 -14.25
N HIS A 513 -30.61 8.84 -13.33
CA HIS A 513 -31.28 10.10 -13.65
C HIS A 513 -30.88 11.15 -12.60
N ASP A 514 -30.16 12.15 -13.12
CA ASP A 514 -29.97 13.50 -12.57
C ASP A 514 -29.08 13.69 -11.32
N LEU A 515 -27.78 13.40 -11.46
CA LEU A 515 -26.77 14.24 -10.80
C LEU A 515 -25.68 14.67 -11.78
N PRO A 516 -25.46 15.99 -11.97
CA PRO A 516 -24.34 16.47 -12.77
C PRO A 516 -23.02 16.18 -12.05
N LEU A 517 -22.02 15.79 -12.83
CA LEU A 517 -20.64 15.59 -12.39
C LEU A 517 -20.12 16.85 -11.69
N GLY A 518 -19.89 16.76 -10.38
CA GLY A 518 -18.96 17.62 -9.66
C GLY A 518 -19.50 18.54 -8.58
N VAL A 519 -20.28 18.06 -7.60
CA VAL A 519 -20.29 18.57 -6.21
C VAL A 519 -20.71 17.43 -5.27
N PRO A 520 -20.06 17.17 -4.11
CA PRO A 520 -20.53 16.16 -3.16
C PRO A 520 -21.79 16.67 -2.46
N ALA A 521 -22.79 15.80 -2.27
CA ALA A 521 -23.84 16.03 -1.27
C ALA A 521 -23.20 16.22 0.11
N ASP A 522 -23.81 17.05 0.96
CA ASP A 522 -23.33 17.29 2.32
C ASP A 522 -23.24 15.94 3.06
N PHE A 523 -22.01 15.50 3.36
CA PHE A 523 -21.76 14.32 4.17
C PHE A 523 -22.35 14.56 5.56
N SER A 524 -23.46 13.90 5.86
CA SER A 524 -24.17 14.06 7.13
C SER A 524 -23.39 13.51 8.33
N ASP A 525 -22.46 12.56 8.12
CA ASP A 525 -21.61 12.03 9.18
C ASP A 525 -20.22 11.55 8.70
N ARG A 526 -19.24 11.59 9.61
CA ARG A 526 -17.83 11.20 9.37
C ARG A 526 -17.67 9.70 9.03
N GLU A 527 -18.68 8.90 9.35
CA GLU A 527 -18.72 7.45 9.09
C GLU A 527 -18.99 7.13 7.62
N ASP A 528 -19.78 7.94 6.90
CA ASP A 528 -20.11 7.73 5.48
C ASP A 528 -18.88 7.93 4.58
N LEU A 529 -18.06 8.94 4.88
CA LEU A 529 -16.81 9.19 4.15
C LEU A 529 -15.79 8.06 4.40
N ASN A 530 -15.67 7.58 5.64
CA ASN A 530 -14.80 6.46 5.97
C ASN A 530 -15.27 5.17 5.28
N GLY A 531 -16.59 4.93 5.21
CA GLY A 531 -17.18 3.82 4.47
C GLY A 531 -16.89 3.87 2.97
N LEU A 532 -17.06 5.04 2.34
CA LEU A 532 -16.74 5.24 0.92
C LEU A 532 -15.24 5.12 0.62
N LEU A 533 -14.38 5.68 1.47
CA LEU A 533 -12.93 5.54 1.35
C LEU A 533 -12.51 4.08 1.50
N HIS A 534 -13.11 3.35 2.43
CA HIS A 534 -12.86 1.92 2.62
C HIS A 534 -13.29 1.11 1.38
N LYS A 535 -14.50 1.35 0.85
CA LYS A 535 -14.99 0.71 -0.39
C LYS A 535 -14.09 1.03 -1.58
N HIS A 536 -13.65 2.28 -1.71
CA HIS A 536 -12.73 2.70 -2.76
C HIS A 536 -11.38 2.00 -2.67
N ARG A 537 -10.77 1.95 -1.47
CA ARG A 537 -9.51 1.24 -1.22
C ARG A 537 -9.63 -0.27 -1.52
N LEU A 538 -10.74 -0.91 -1.14
CA LEU A 538 -10.99 -2.32 -1.48
C LEU A 538 -11.10 -2.55 -3.00
N LEU A 539 -11.80 -1.68 -3.73
CA LEU A 539 -11.90 -1.76 -5.19
C LEU A 539 -10.57 -1.51 -5.88
N GLN A 540 -9.76 -0.55 -5.40
CA GLN A 540 -8.40 -0.35 -5.90
C GLN A 540 -7.54 -1.58 -5.65
N ARG A 541 -7.60 -2.16 -4.44
CA ARG A 541 -6.87 -3.39 -4.08
C ARG A 541 -7.26 -4.57 -4.98
N LYS A 542 -8.57 -4.74 -5.25
CA LYS A 542 -9.07 -5.76 -6.18
C LYS A 542 -8.52 -5.54 -7.59
N ARG A 543 -8.66 -4.33 -8.16
CA ARG A 543 -8.12 -4.01 -9.50
C ARG A 543 -6.61 -4.24 -9.61
N ALA A 544 -5.88 -3.92 -8.55
CA ALA A 544 -4.44 -4.14 -8.46
C ALA A 544 -4.11 -5.64 -8.57
N LEU A 545 -4.77 -6.49 -7.79
CA LEU A 545 -4.59 -7.95 -7.85
C LEU A 545 -4.92 -8.54 -9.23
N LEU A 546 -5.81 -7.92 -9.99
CA LEU A 546 -6.20 -8.36 -11.35
C LEU A 546 -5.30 -7.83 -12.47
N SER A 547 -4.26 -7.07 -12.14
CA SER A 547 -3.27 -6.66 -13.14
C SER A 547 -2.56 -7.89 -13.75
N CYS A 548 -2.17 -7.79 -15.02
CA CYS A 548 -1.46 -8.89 -15.71
C CYS A 548 -0.20 -9.32 -14.95
N GLU A 549 0.54 -8.36 -14.40
CA GLU A 549 1.74 -8.58 -13.59
C GLU A 549 1.44 -9.40 -12.33
N ALA A 550 0.41 -9.01 -11.58
CA ALA A 550 -0.03 -9.72 -10.38
C ALA A 550 -0.53 -11.14 -10.68
N MET A 551 -1.20 -11.33 -11.82
CA MET A 551 -1.65 -12.66 -12.25
C MET A 551 -0.48 -13.56 -12.65
N GLU A 552 0.47 -13.05 -13.43
CA GLU A 552 1.64 -13.84 -13.85
C GLU A 552 2.55 -14.21 -12.68
N ALA A 553 2.76 -13.30 -11.73
CA ALA A 553 3.55 -13.60 -10.54
C ALA A 553 2.88 -14.69 -9.67
N ARG A 554 1.56 -14.66 -9.49
CA ARG A 554 0.82 -15.73 -8.78
C ARG A 554 0.90 -17.06 -9.52
N LYS A 555 0.79 -17.09 -10.85
CA LYS A 555 1.09 -18.30 -11.66
C LYS A 555 2.52 -18.79 -11.45
N GLY A 556 3.48 -17.88 -11.32
CA GLY A 556 4.85 -18.18 -10.94
C GLY A 556 4.93 -18.85 -9.57
N ALA A 557 4.28 -18.29 -8.56
CA ALA A 557 4.23 -18.83 -7.20
C ALA A 557 3.63 -20.24 -7.15
N TYR A 558 2.50 -20.51 -7.81
CA TYR A 558 1.91 -21.85 -7.84
C TYR A 558 2.83 -22.90 -8.48
N ARG A 559 3.55 -22.54 -9.55
CA ARG A 559 4.56 -23.42 -10.17
C ARG A 559 5.71 -23.68 -9.22
N MET A 560 6.25 -22.64 -8.59
CA MET A 560 7.36 -22.75 -7.64
C MET A 560 7.00 -23.60 -6.42
N ILE A 561 5.78 -23.44 -5.85
CA ILE A 561 5.29 -24.30 -4.76
C ILE A 561 5.25 -25.77 -5.20
N THR A 562 4.65 -26.03 -6.36
CA THR A 562 4.51 -27.39 -6.90
C THR A 562 5.86 -28.09 -7.02
N ASP A 563 6.82 -27.40 -7.62
CA ASP A 563 8.13 -27.96 -7.90
C ASP A 563 8.98 -28.06 -6.62
N CYS A 564 8.91 -27.09 -5.71
CA CYS A 564 9.57 -27.16 -4.40
C CYS A 564 9.10 -28.36 -3.58
N VAL A 565 7.78 -28.57 -3.49
CA VAL A 565 7.22 -29.70 -2.75
C VAL A 565 7.65 -31.03 -3.38
N ARG A 566 7.70 -31.12 -4.71
CA ARG A 566 8.19 -32.33 -5.40
C ARG A 566 9.67 -32.60 -5.16
N LEU A 567 10.50 -31.56 -5.09
CA LEU A 567 11.95 -31.70 -4.91
C LEU A 567 12.37 -31.92 -3.45
N ALA A 568 11.75 -31.21 -2.51
CA ALA A 568 12.16 -31.18 -1.10
C ALA A 568 11.22 -31.97 -0.17
N GLY A 569 10.03 -32.38 -0.65
CA GLY A 569 8.98 -32.95 0.17
C GLY A 569 8.11 -31.89 0.86
N ALA A 570 7.14 -32.35 1.64
CA ALA A 570 6.32 -31.48 2.48
C ALA A 570 7.16 -30.82 3.60
N PRO A 571 6.84 -29.58 3.99
CA PRO A 571 7.47 -28.96 5.16
C PRO A 571 7.23 -29.80 6.42
N LYS A 572 8.29 -30.08 7.18
CA LYS A 572 8.22 -30.96 8.37
C LYS A 572 7.57 -30.32 9.60
N GLU A 573 7.72 -29.01 9.77
CA GLU A 573 7.20 -28.30 10.96
C GLU A 573 5.68 -28.07 10.88
N ASP A 574 5.19 -27.74 9.68
CA ASP A 574 3.76 -27.56 9.41
C ASP A 574 3.41 -28.04 8.00
N PRO A 575 3.10 -29.34 7.82
CA PRO A 575 2.77 -29.91 6.52
C PRO A 575 1.39 -29.49 6.00
N LEU A 576 0.53 -28.82 6.78
CA LEU A 576 -0.79 -28.41 6.32
C LEU A 576 -0.85 -26.94 5.89
N SER A 577 0.10 -26.11 6.31
CA SER A 577 0.21 -24.69 5.91
C SER A 577 0.03 -24.46 4.41
N VAL A 578 0.79 -25.18 3.58
CA VAL A 578 0.79 -25.03 2.11
C VAL A 578 -0.56 -25.45 1.50
N PRO A 579 -1.09 -26.66 1.77
CA PRO A 579 -2.43 -27.04 1.32
C PRO A 579 -3.52 -26.06 1.75
N ILE A 580 -3.51 -25.60 3.01
CA ILE A 580 -4.49 -24.66 3.55
C ILE A 580 -4.48 -23.35 2.74
N ALA A 581 -3.30 -22.76 2.53
CA ALA A 581 -3.17 -21.52 1.77
C ALA A 581 -3.63 -21.69 0.31
N MET A 582 -3.29 -22.81 -0.32
CA MET A 582 -3.70 -23.11 -1.71
C MET A 582 -5.21 -23.33 -1.85
N PHE A 583 -5.85 -24.00 -0.89
CA PHE A 583 -7.30 -24.15 -0.88
C PHE A 583 -8.04 -22.84 -0.61
N GLN A 584 -7.47 -21.96 0.20
CA GLN A 584 -8.01 -20.59 0.35
C GLN A 584 -7.91 -19.81 -0.96
N CYS A 585 -6.80 -19.96 -1.69
CA CYS A 585 -6.62 -19.34 -3.00
C CYS A 585 -7.61 -19.89 -4.02
N ILE A 586 -7.73 -21.21 -4.21
CA ILE A 586 -8.60 -21.78 -5.25
C ILE A 586 -10.08 -21.40 -5.06
N ALA A 587 -10.50 -21.16 -3.82
CA ALA A 587 -11.84 -20.72 -3.47
C ALA A 587 -12.09 -19.20 -3.67
N SER A 588 -11.05 -18.37 -3.69
CA SER A 588 -11.15 -16.90 -3.75
C SER A 588 -10.58 -16.27 -5.04
N GLU A 589 -9.80 -17.03 -5.81
CA GLU A 589 -9.16 -16.58 -7.04
C GLU A 589 -10.15 -16.36 -8.20
N GLU A 590 -9.76 -15.49 -9.14
CA GLU A 590 -10.54 -15.32 -10.36
C GLU A 590 -10.45 -16.53 -11.30
N ARG A 591 -11.48 -16.70 -12.15
CA ARG A 591 -11.62 -17.83 -13.09
C ARG A 591 -10.37 -18.06 -13.96
N GLY A 592 -9.60 -17.02 -14.25
CA GLY A 592 -8.36 -17.13 -15.05
C GLY A 592 -7.19 -17.81 -14.32
N LEU A 593 -7.17 -17.79 -12.99
CA LEU A 593 -6.09 -18.36 -12.17
C LEU A 593 -6.45 -19.72 -11.57
N THR A 594 -7.74 -20.03 -11.43
CA THR A 594 -8.21 -21.29 -10.83
C THR A 594 -7.58 -22.55 -11.45
N PRO A 595 -7.37 -22.66 -12.78
CA PRO A 595 -6.71 -23.82 -13.37
C PRO A 595 -5.26 -24.01 -12.90
N SER A 596 -4.53 -22.92 -12.64
CA SER A 596 -3.14 -22.97 -12.18
C SER A 596 -3.05 -23.46 -10.74
N VAL A 597 -3.94 -22.99 -9.86
CA VAL A 597 -4.04 -23.48 -8.47
C VAL A 597 -4.46 -24.93 -8.44
N ALA A 598 -5.44 -25.29 -9.28
CA ALA A 598 -5.93 -26.64 -9.38
C ALA A 598 -4.84 -27.61 -9.81
N HIS A 599 -4.09 -27.28 -10.85
CA HIS A 599 -2.96 -28.08 -11.31
C HIS A 599 -1.91 -28.28 -10.20
N ALA A 600 -1.58 -27.21 -9.47
CA ALA A 600 -0.62 -27.26 -8.38
C ALA A 600 -1.09 -28.15 -7.21
N LEU A 601 -2.35 -28.03 -6.79
CA LEU A 601 -2.93 -28.88 -5.73
C LEU A 601 -2.99 -30.36 -6.12
N LYS A 602 -3.32 -30.68 -7.37
CA LYS A 602 -3.27 -32.08 -7.88
C LYS A 602 -1.85 -32.62 -7.87
N ALA A 603 -0.90 -31.79 -8.26
CA ALA A 603 0.50 -32.17 -8.40
C ALA A 603 1.21 -32.50 -7.08
N ILE A 604 0.72 -31.98 -5.95
CA ILE A 604 1.33 -32.15 -4.62
C ILE A 604 0.58 -33.15 -3.73
N VAL A 605 -0.63 -33.59 -4.10
CA VAL A 605 -1.50 -34.42 -3.25
C VAL A 605 -0.81 -35.71 -2.77
N THR A 606 -0.04 -36.37 -3.63
CA THR A 606 0.67 -37.61 -3.28
C THR A 606 1.80 -37.36 -2.30
N VAL A 607 2.53 -36.25 -2.45
CA VAL A 607 3.65 -35.89 -1.55
C VAL A 607 3.12 -35.59 -0.16
N PHE A 608 2.02 -34.85 -0.05
CA PHE A 608 1.38 -34.57 1.23
C PHE A 608 0.72 -35.81 1.82
N LYS A 609 0.10 -36.67 0.99
CA LYS A 609 -0.39 -37.98 1.45
C LYS A 609 0.75 -38.72 2.17
N ASP A 610 1.86 -38.96 1.50
CA ASP A 610 2.98 -39.72 2.06
C ASP A 610 3.55 -39.09 3.34
N ALA A 611 3.70 -37.76 3.37
CA ALA A 611 4.19 -37.04 4.56
C ALA A 611 3.24 -37.14 5.76
N ILE A 612 1.94 -36.98 5.54
CA ILE A 612 0.91 -37.11 6.58
C ILE A 612 0.90 -38.55 7.10
N PHE A 613 1.01 -39.56 6.23
CA PHE A 613 1.04 -40.96 6.65
C PHE A 613 2.33 -41.38 7.35
N SER A 614 3.47 -40.73 7.08
CA SER A 614 4.74 -41.02 7.75
C SER A 614 4.83 -40.44 9.16
N ASP A 615 4.24 -39.27 9.42
CA ASP A 615 4.34 -38.58 10.71
C ASP A 615 3.26 -39.00 11.72
N VAL A 616 2.12 -39.52 11.24
CA VAL A 616 0.99 -39.90 12.10
C VAL A 616 1.11 -41.36 12.54
N THR A 617 1.98 -41.63 13.52
CA THR A 617 2.02 -42.90 14.26
C THR A 617 1.22 -42.78 15.55
N GLY A 618 -0.10 -43.00 15.51
CA GLY A 618 -0.97 -42.89 16.69
C GLY A 618 -2.43 -43.30 16.46
N ASP A 619 -3.20 -43.29 17.55
CA ASP A 619 -4.63 -43.62 17.65
C ASP A 619 -5.51 -42.83 16.66
N GLU A 620 -6.67 -43.37 16.24
CA GLU A 620 -7.53 -42.79 15.19
C GLU A 620 -7.96 -41.33 15.48
N GLN A 621 -8.15 -40.98 16.75
CA GLN A 621 -8.51 -39.63 17.20
C GLN A 621 -7.41 -38.59 16.92
N ASN A 622 -6.13 -38.94 17.15
CA ASN A 622 -4.99 -38.06 16.91
C ASN A 622 -4.79 -37.77 15.41
N LYS A 623 -5.22 -38.72 14.55
CA LYS A 623 -5.17 -38.56 13.09
C LYS A 623 -6.16 -37.52 12.59
N LEU A 624 -7.36 -37.51 13.17
CA LEU A 624 -8.43 -36.56 12.83
C LEU A 624 -8.10 -35.15 13.32
N ASP A 625 -7.59 -35.01 14.54
CA ASP A 625 -7.16 -33.72 15.09
C ASP A 625 -6.05 -33.08 14.24
N PHE A 626 -5.19 -33.90 13.64
CA PHE A 626 -4.14 -33.44 12.73
C PHE A 626 -4.70 -32.85 11.43
N ILE A 627 -5.70 -33.49 10.81
CA ILE A 627 -6.29 -33.04 9.53
C ILE A 627 -7.37 -31.97 9.71
N ALA A 628 -7.98 -31.86 10.89
CA ALA A 628 -9.05 -30.90 11.17
C ALA A 628 -8.78 -29.45 10.68
N PRO A 629 -7.56 -28.88 10.75
CA PRO A 629 -7.26 -27.55 10.23
C PRO A 629 -7.43 -27.39 8.71
N LEU A 630 -7.35 -28.47 7.93
CA LEU A 630 -7.53 -28.46 6.47
C LEU A 630 -9.01 -28.36 6.07
N LEU A 631 -9.91 -28.90 6.89
CA LEU A 631 -11.34 -29.04 6.56
C LEU A 631 -12.02 -27.71 6.20
N PRO A 632 -11.84 -26.59 6.92
CA PRO A 632 -12.50 -25.33 6.58
C PRO A 632 -12.15 -24.83 5.18
N SER A 633 -10.86 -24.89 4.81
CA SER A 633 -10.38 -24.45 3.49
C SER A 633 -10.84 -25.40 2.38
N LEU A 634 -10.81 -26.72 2.65
CA LEU A 634 -11.31 -27.73 1.72
C LEU A 634 -12.81 -27.56 1.47
N ILE A 635 -13.62 -27.37 2.51
CA ILE A 635 -15.07 -27.14 2.37
C ILE A 635 -15.34 -25.87 1.57
N CYS A 636 -14.54 -24.80 1.75
CA CYS A 636 -14.67 -23.60 0.91
C CYS A 636 -14.43 -23.91 -0.57
N ALA A 637 -13.51 -24.81 -0.90
CA ALA A 637 -13.27 -25.24 -2.27
C ALA A 637 -14.41 -26.14 -2.81
N VAL A 638 -15.02 -26.97 -1.96
CA VAL A 638 -16.18 -27.82 -2.27
C VAL A 638 -17.41 -26.98 -2.67
N VAL A 639 -17.66 -25.88 -1.95
CA VAL A 639 -18.83 -25.00 -2.20
C VAL A 639 -18.54 -23.87 -3.19
N SER A 640 -17.37 -23.89 -3.84
CA SER A 640 -16.97 -22.88 -4.82
C SER A 640 -17.75 -23.03 -6.13
N ASP A 641 -18.04 -21.90 -6.80
CA ASP A 641 -18.66 -21.87 -8.13
C ASP A 641 -17.74 -22.42 -9.23
N SER A 642 -16.44 -22.60 -8.96
CA SER A 642 -15.49 -23.11 -9.93
C SER A 642 -15.47 -24.64 -9.99
N ALA A 643 -15.69 -25.20 -11.18
CA ALA A 643 -15.56 -26.63 -11.43
C ALA A 643 -14.15 -27.16 -11.10
N ASP A 644 -13.10 -26.38 -11.40
CA ASP A 644 -11.71 -26.76 -11.08
C ASP A 644 -11.49 -26.88 -9.57
N SER A 645 -12.08 -25.97 -8.79
CA SER A 645 -12.04 -25.99 -7.33
C SER A 645 -12.69 -27.26 -6.77
N ARG A 646 -13.89 -27.57 -7.27
CA ARG A 646 -14.66 -28.74 -6.85
C ARG A 646 -13.97 -30.06 -7.21
N ASN A 647 -13.44 -30.16 -8.43
CA ASN A 647 -12.71 -31.35 -8.90
C ASN A 647 -11.46 -31.65 -8.05
N VAL A 648 -10.74 -30.60 -7.64
CA VAL A 648 -9.54 -30.77 -6.80
C VAL A 648 -9.90 -31.11 -5.36
N ALA A 649 -10.96 -30.51 -4.82
CA ALA A 649 -11.47 -30.86 -3.51
C ALA A 649 -11.89 -32.34 -3.47
N GLU A 650 -12.60 -32.82 -4.49
CA GLU A 650 -12.98 -34.23 -4.64
C GLU A 650 -11.76 -35.16 -4.63
N GLU A 651 -10.73 -34.81 -5.39
CA GLU A 651 -9.50 -35.61 -5.49
C GLU A 651 -8.77 -35.69 -4.14
N TRP A 652 -8.64 -34.56 -3.44
CA TRP A 652 -8.06 -34.53 -2.10
C TRP A 652 -8.90 -35.28 -1.07
N THR A 653 -10.23 -35.19 -1.15
CA THR A 653 -11.14 -35.96 -0.31
C THR A 653 -10.95 -37.46 -0.54
N ARG A 654 -10.86 -37.91 -1.79
CA ARG A 654 -10.65 -39.32 -2.14
C ARG A 654 -9.26 -39.82 -1.74
N SER A 655 -8.23 -39.00 -1.95
CA SER A 655 -6.84 -39.40 -1.74
C SER A 655 -6.39 -39.33 -0.28
N ILE A 656 -6.92 -38.38 0.50
CA ILE A 656 -6.50 -38.15 1.88
C ILE A 656 -7.67 -38.43 2.83
N LEU A 657 -8.80 -37.71 2.74
CA LEU A 657 -9.85 -37.81 3.78
C LEU A 657 -10.48 -39.19 3.93
N VAL A 658 -10.64 -39.98 2.86
CA VAL A 658 -11.20 -41.35 2.94
C VAL A 658 -10.45 -42.22 3.95
N ASP A 659 -9.14 -42.04 4.05
CA ASP A 659 -8.29 -42.83 4.93
C ASP A 659 -8.37 -42.36 6.41
N PHE A 660 -9.05 -41.24 6.70
CA PHE A 660 -9.19 -40.64 8.05
C PHE A 660 -10.64 -40.61 8.55
N ASP A 661 -11.61 -40.25 7.69
CA ASP A 661 -13.05 -40.28 8.00
C ASP A 661 -13.86 -40.56 6.73
N ASP A 662 -14.21 -41.84 6.55
CA ASP A 662 -15.03 -42.33 5.45
C ASP A 662 -16.43 -41.69 5.41
N LYS A 663 -16.99 -41.30 6.56
CA LYS A 663 -18.33 -40.66 6.60
C LYS A 663 -18.26 -39.23 6.06
N ILE A 664 -17.29 -38.44 6.51
CA ILE A 664 -17.08 -37.08 6.02
C ILE A 664 -16.70 -37.11 4.53
N ALA A 665 -15.82 -38.02 4.13
CA ALA A 665 -15.42 -38.17 2.74
C ALA A 665 -16.61 -38.55 1.84
N GLY A 666 -17.47 -39.46 2.31
CA GLY A 666 -18.71 -39.84 1.63
C GLY A 666 -19.71 -38.69 1.52
N LEU A 667 -19.88 -37.87 2.56
CA LEU A 667 -20.75 -36.69 2.53
C LEU A 667 -20.27 -35.64 1.53
N ILE A 668 -18.95 -35.34 1.52
CA ILE A 668 -18.36 -34.39 0.57
C ILE A 668 -18.48 -34.91 -0.87
N SER A 669 -18.15 -36.18 -1.10
CA SER A 669 -18.24 -36.79 -2.44
C SER A 669 -19.69 -36.79 -2.96
N ASN A 670 -20.66 -37.13 -2.12
CA ASN A 670 -22.09 -37.09 -2.49
C ASN A 670 -22.59 -35.67 -2.79
N PHE A 671 -22.11 -34.66 -2.06
CA PHE A 671 -22.42 -33.25 -2.33
C PHE A 671 -21.88 -32.83 -3.70
N LEU A 672 -20.63 -33.20 -4.01
CA LEU A 672 -19.97 -32.87 -5.28
C LEU A 672 -20.58 -33.63 -6.47
N ASP A 673 -20.97 -34.88 -6.31
CA ASP A 673 -21.62 -35.72 -7.33
C ASP A 673 -23.02 -35.21 -7.74
N ALA A 674 -23.72 -34.50 -6.85
CA ALA A 674 -25.02 -33.89 -7.17
C ALA A 674 -24.90 -32.71 -8.16
N ASP A 675 -23.74 -32.03 -8.17
CA ASP A 675 -23.46 -30.86 -9.01
C ASP A 675 -22.54 -31.15 -10.23
N LEU A 676 -21.72 -32.21 -10.18
CA LEU A 676 -20.81 -32.63 -11.25
C LEU A 676 -21.44 -33.72 -12.14
N CYS A 677 -22.22 -33.32 -13.15
CA CYS A 677 -22.76 -34.28 -14.12
C CYS A 677 -21.66 -35.01 -14.91
N ASN A 678 -21.61 -36.33 -14.69
CA ASN A 678 -21.13 -37.41 -15.57
C ASN A 678 -19.61 -37.51 -15.87
N SER A 679 -18.82 -38.17 -15.01
CA SER A 679 -17.71 -39.07 -15.48
C SER A 679 -16.99 -39.94 -14.44
N VAL A 680 -17.47 -40.19 -13.22
CA VAL A 680 -16.71 -41.02 -12.23
C VAL A 680 -17.65 -41.98 -11.47
N PRO A 681 -17.26 -43.25 -11.19
CA PRO A 681 -18.13 -44.24 -10.57
C PRO A 681 -18.52 -43.90 -9.12
N ARG A 682 -19.80 -44.14 -8.80
CA ARG A 682 -20.44 -43.92 -7.50
C ARG A 682 -19.68 -44.63 -6.37
N TYR A 683 -19.35 -43.90 -5.32
CA TYR A 683 -19.09 -44.50 -4.02
C TYR A 683 -20.44 -44.88 -3.37
N GLU A 684 -20.69 -46.16 -3.12
CA GLU A 684 -21.87 -46.61 -2.40
C GLU A 684 -21.57 -46.72 -0.90
N PRO A 685 -22.02 -45.76 -0.06
CA PRO A 685 -21.88 -45.88 1.38
C PRO A 685 -22.70 -47.07 1.90
N LYS A 686 -22.17 -47.78 2.90
CA LYS A 686 -22.87 -48.88 3.58
C LYS A 686 -24.22 -48.39 4.12
N PRO A 687 -25.33 -49.10 3.90
CA PRO A 687 -26.63 -48.65 4.35
C PRO A 687 -26.78 -48.89 5.86
N GLU A 688 -27.10 -47.85 6.65
CA GLU A 688 -28.39 -47.79 7.37
C GLU A 688 -28.56 -46.62 8.38
N ARG A 689 -29.87 -46.37 8.64
CA ARG A 689 -30.58 -45.54 9.65
C ARG A 689 -30.67 -44.02 9.40
N GLN A 690 -31.79 -43.65 8.78
CA GLN A 690 -32.32 -42.28 8.71
C GLN A 690 -32.48 -41.68 10.12
N SER A 691 -31.90 -40.50 10.35
CA SER A 691 -32.16 -39.65 11.51
C SER A 691 -33.12 -38.51 11.11
N ASP A 692 -34.27 -38.47 11.79
CA ASP A 692 -35.43 -37.61 11.53
C ASP A 692 -35.29 -36.15 12.02
N SER A 693 -34.16 -35.46 11.84
CA SER A 693 -34.01 -34.10 12.42
C SER A 693 -33.19 -33.09 11.62
N LEU A 694 -33.34 -33.03 10.30
CA LEU A 694 -32.70 -31.96 9.51
C LEU A 694 -33.69 -30.81 9.25
N ALA A 695 -33.30 -29.60 9.66
CA ALA A 695 -33.97 -28.37 9.28
C ALA A 695 -33.85 -28.15 7.77
N ARG A 696 -34.95 -27.74 7.12
CA ARG A 696 -34.99 -27.44 5.69
C ARG A 696 -34.85 -25.94 5.47
N PHE A 697 -34.08 -25.56 4.48
CA PHE A 697 -33.97 -24.18 4.03
C PHE A 697 -34.72 -24.05 2.72
N SER A 698 -35.60 -23.08 2.62
CA SER A 698 -36.36 -22.83 1.40
C SER A 698 -36.49 -21.34 1.15
N ASP A 699 -36.51 -20.97 -0.12
CA ASP A 699 -36.76 -19.59 -0.54
C ASP A 699 -38.25 -19.27 -0.31
N PHE A 700 -38.51 -18.30 0.57
CA PHE A 700 -39.83 -17.86 0.96
C PHE A 700 -40.58 -17.11 -0.15
N GLY A 701 -39.88 -16.65 -1.19
CA GLY A 701 -40.49 -16.11 -2.40
C GLY A 701 -41.12 -17.18 -3.30
N LEU A 702 -40.86 -18.48 -3.06
CA LEU A 702 -41.44 -19.56 -3.84
C LEU A 702 -42.92 -19.78 -3.49
N PRO A 703 -43.83 -19.84 -4.49
CA PRO A 703 -45.26 -20.08 -4.25
C PRO A 703 -45.57 -21.35 -3.45
N SER A 704 -44.74 -22.40 -3.56
CA SER A 704 -44.92 -23.65 -2.82
C SER A 704 -44.76 -23.47 -1.30
N VAL A 705 -43.79 -22.66 -0.87
CA VAL A 705 -43.49 -22.41 0.55
C VAL A 705 -44.56 -21.49 1.15
N ILE A 706 -44.94 -20.45 0.41
CA ILE A 706 -46.04 -19.54 0.79
C ILE A 706 -47.33 -20.33 0.98
N ASN A 707 -47.65 -21.25 0.05
CA ASN A 707 -48.85 -22.07 0.15
C ASN A 707 -48.83 -23.03 1.35
N GLU A 708 -47.67 -23.58 1.70
CA GLU A 708 -47.52 -24.47 2.86
C GLU A 708 -47.72 -23.71 4.18
N ALA A 709 -47.10 -22.53 4.31
CA ALA A 709 -47.30 -21.68 5.48
C ALA A 709 -48.76 -21.16 5.58
N LEU A 710 -49.37 -20.78 4.45
CA LEU A 710 -50.79 -20.41 4.40
C LEU A 710 -51.71 -21.55 4.85
N TYR A 711 -51.41 -22.79 4.46
CA TYR A 711 -52.19 -23.95 4.87
C TYR A 711 -52.19 -24.10 6.40
N VAL A 712 -51.04 -23.88 7.05
CA VAL A 712 -50.93 -23.90 8.52
C VAL A 712 -51.74 -22.78 9.15
N ILE A 713 -51.63 -21.55 8.64
CA ILE A 713 -52.38 -20.40 9.15
C ILE A 713 -53.89 -20.62 9.03
N LEU A 714 -54.37 -21.12 7.88
CA LEU A 714 -55.78 -21.43 7.65
C LEU A 714 -56.27 -22.55 8.57
N GLY A 715 -55.43 -23.55 8.86
CA GLY A 715 -55.71 -24.59 9.86
C GLY A 715 -55.91 -23.99 11.25
N ARG A 716 -54.99 -23.12 11.70
CA ARG A 716 -55.11 -22.41 12.99
C ARG A 716 -56.32 -21.51 13.05
N MET A 717 -56.61 -20.76 11.98
CA MET A 717 -57.79 -19.91 11.85
C MET A 717 -59.07 -20.72 12.03
N LYS A 718 -59.18 -21.88 11.36
CA LYS A 718 -60.33 -22.77 11.51
C LYS A 718 -60.48 -23.27 12.95
N CYS A 719 -59.39 -23.70 13.59
CA CYS A 719 -59.41 -24.13 14.99
C CYS A 719 -59.87 -23.04 15.97
N VAL A 720 -59.53 -21.78 15.74
CA VAL A 720 -60.01 -20.66 16.58
C VAL A 720 -61.48 -20.34 16.24
N ALA A 721 -61.84 -20.27 14.97
CA ALA A 721 -63.20 -19.96 14.51
C ALA A 721 -64.22 -20.98 15.05
N ASP A 722 -63.93 -22.28 14.94
CA ASP A 722 -64.82 -23.35 15.38
C ASP A 722 -64.95 -23.38 16.91
N CYS A 723 -63.84 -23.19 17.65
CA CYS A 723 -63.87 -23.21 19.12
C CYS A 723 -64.56 -21.97 19.73
N ALA A 724 -64.34 -20.79 19.15
CA ALA A 724 -64.90 -19.53 19.66
C ALA A 724 -66.27 -19.17 19.06
N ALA A 725 -66.77 -19.95 18.09
CA ALA A 725 -68.00 -19.71 17.34
C ALA A 725 -68.06 -18.30 16.70
N ILE A 726 -66.95 -17.90 16.07
CA ILE A 726 -66.78 -16.61 15.41
C ILE A 726 -66.50 -16.76 13.91
N SER A 727 -66.65 -15.67 13.14
CA SER A 727 -66.34 -15.66 11.71
C SER A 727 -64.84 -15.90 11.45
N PRO A 728 -64.45 -16.61 10.37
CA PRO A 728 -63.04 -16.84 10.01
C PRO A 728 -62.21 -15.55 9.93
N GLU A 729 -62.80 -14.46 9.46
CA GLU A 729 -62.15 -13.14 9.35
C GLU A 729 -61.76 -12.58 10.71
N LEU A 730 -62.63 -12.76 11.71
CA LEU A 730 -62.37 -12.35 13.09
C LEU A 730 -61.34 -13.27 13.75
N ALA A 731 -61.39 -14.57 13.48
CA ALA A 731 -60.41 -15.54 13.98
C ALA A 731 -59.00 -15.25 13.46
N LEU A 732 -58.86 -14.90 12.18
CA LEU A 732 -57.57 -14.54 11.58
C LEU A 732 -56.99 -13.25 12.17
N ALA A 733 -57.85 -12.24 12.40
CA ALA A 733 -57.42 -10.99 13.02
C ALA A 733 -56.98 -11.16 14.48
N LEU A 734 -57.65 -12.02 15.24
CA LEU A 734 -57.23 -12.41 16.58
C LEU A 734 -55.89 -13.15 16.54
N LEU A 735 -55.71 -14.11 15.63
CA LEU A 735 -54.43 -14.83 15.50
C LEU A 735 -53.27 -13.89 15.16
N SER A 736 -53.45 -12.97 14.21
CA SER A 736 -52.42 -12.00 13.84
C SER A 736 -52.00 -11.10 15.02
N LYS A 737 -52.93 -10.79 15.94
CA LYS A 737 -52.66 -10.01 17.16
C LYS A 737 -51.84 -10.77 18.21
N PHE A 738 -52.02 -12.08 18.30
CA PHE A 738 -51.38 -12.95 19.28
C PHE A 738 -50.30 -13.85 18.66
N ASP A 739 -49.53 -13.30 17.71
CA ASP A 739 -48.37 -13.95 17.09
C ASP A 739 -48.69 -15.38 16.59
N TYR A 740 -49.91 -15.55 16.06
CA TYR A 740 -50.46 -16.78 15.50
C TYR A 740 -50.49 -18.00 16.45
N SER A 741 -50.46 -17.76 17.78
CA SER A 741 -50.73 -18.79 18.79
C SER A 741 -52.23 -19.02 18.95
N VAL A 742 -52.65 -20.28 18.79
CA VAL A 742 -54.07 -20.69 18.94
C VAL A 742 -54.50 -20.58 20.40
N GLU A 743 -53.62 -20.99 21.31
CA GLU A 743 -53.86 -21.00 22.76
C GLU A 743 -53.98 -19.58 23.30
N ALA A 744 -53.02 -18.71 22.98
CA ALA A 744 -53.03 -17.32 23.45
C ALA A 744 -54.26 -16.54 22.94
N ALA A 745 -54.63 -16.75 21.67
CA ALA A 745 -55.82 -16.10 21.10
C ALA A 745 -57.12 -16.58 21.77
N LYS A 746 -57.23 -17.88 22.06
CA LYS A 746 -58.38 -18.46 22.78
C LYS A 746 -58.48 -17.93 24.21
N ASP A 747 -57.38 -18.00 24.96
CA ASP A 747 -57.32 -17.55 26.34
C ASP A 747 -57.66 -16.06 26.47
N ALA A 748 -57.18 -15.23 25.55
CA ALA A 748 -57.52 -13.81 25.53
C ALA A 748 -59.00 -13.58 25.24
N PHE A 749 -59.54 -14.27 24.23
CA PHE A 749 -60.94 -14.15 23.85
C PHE A 749 -61.90 -14.63 24.95
N ASP A 750 -61.58 -15.74 25.63
CA ASP A 750 -62.41 -16.28 26.71
C ASP A 750 -62.39 -15.40 27.97
N LYS A 751 -61.29 -14.67 28.22
CA LYS A 751 -61.19 -13.70 29.31
C LYS A 751 -62.08 -12.48 29.10
N ASP A 752 -62.04 -11.86 27.93
CA ASP A 752 -62.86 -10.68 27.61
C ASP A 752 -63.16 -10.58 26.11
N LYS A 753 -64.26 -11.23 25.70
CA LYS A 753 -64.72 -11.27 24.31
C LYS A 753 -64.91 -9.88 23.71
N VAL A 754 -65.51 -8.95 24.46
CA VAL A 754 -65.88 -7.63 23.94
C VAL A 754 -64.63 -6.79 23.72
N ASN A 755 -63.69 -6.82 24.66
CA ASN A 755 -62.44 -6.08 24.53
C ASN A 755 -61.55 -6.68 23.43
N SER A 756 -61.40 -8.00 23.37
CA SER A 756 -60.60 -8.66 22.30
C SER A 756 -61.10 -8.31 20.89
N ILE A 757 -62.43 -8.26 20.69
CA ILE A 757 -63.01 -7.88 19.39
C ILE A 757 -62.79 -6.40 19.06
N ARG A 758 -62.85 -5.52 20.07
CA ARG A 758 -62.58 -4.08 19.89
C ARG A 758 -61.11 -3.82 19.55
N GLU A 759 -60.19 -4.50 20.22
CA GLU A 759 -58.75 -4.31 19.99
C GLU A 759 -58.31 -4.65 18.56
N VAL A 760 -58.89 -5.71 17.97
CA VAL A 760 -58.64 -6.09 16.57
C VAL A 760 -59.43 -5.24 15.56
N GLY A 761 -60.32 -4.35 16.03
CA GLY A 761 -61.05 -3.41 15.18
C GLY A 761 -62.14 -4.06 14.32
N MET A 762 -62.86 -5.06 14.82
CA MET A 762 -63.95 -5.74 14.08
C MET A 762 -65.29 -5.72 14.83
N ALA A 763 -65.52 -4.65 15.59
CA ALA A 763 -66.67 -4.55 16.46
C ALA A 763 -68.01 -4.36 15.72
N CYS A 764 -68.03 -3.78 14.51
CA CYS A 764 -69.25 -3.75 13.70
C CYS A 764 -69.55 -5.11 13.07
N ARG A 765 -68.51 -5.83 12.62
CA ARG A 765 -68.63 -7.21 12.09
C ARG A 765 -69.17 -8.19 13.12
N ALA A 766 -68.72 -8.08 14.38
CA ALA A 766 -69.20 -8.91 15.48
C ALA A 766 -70.57 -8.49 16.05
N GLY A 767 -71.20 -7.43 15.51
CA GLY A 767 -72.49 -6.93 15.98
C GLY A 767 -72.44 -6.17 17.32
N ILE A 768 -71.26 -5.77 17.79
CA ILE A 768 -71.06 -4.99 19.03
C ILE A 768 -71.42 -3.51 18.79
N HIS A 769 -71.12 -2.98 17.60
CA HIS A 769 -71.48 -1.61 17.19
C HIS A 769 -72.57 -1.61 16.10
N PRO A 770 -73.49 -0.63 16.13
CA PRO A 770 -74.53 -0.52 15.11
C PRO A 770 -73.91 -0.16 13.75
N LYS A 771 -74.42 -0.77 12.68
CA LYS A 771 -74.03 -0.46 11.30
C LYS A 771 -74.64 0.87 10.88
N ILE A 772 -73.84 1.74 10.27
CA ILE A 772 -74.33 3.00 9.71
C ILE A 772 -74.99 2.73 8.36
N LEU A 773 -76.29 3.00 8.23
CA LEU A 773 -77.01 2.90 6.96
C LEU A 773 -76.74 4.15 6.11
N GLN A 774 -75.78 4.07 5.19
CA GLN A 774 -75.53 5.14 4.23
C GLN A 774 -76.58 5.10 3.11
N THR A 775 -77.42 6.12 3.02
CA THR A 775 -78.46 6.28 1.99
C THR A 775 -77.97 7.27 0.92
N GLY A 776 -77.65 6.76 -0.28
CA GLY A 776 -77.18 7.56 -1.41
C GLY A 776 -76.03 6.91 -2.19
N ASN A 777 -75.93 7.21 -3.48
CA ASN A 777 -74.93 6.63 -4.40
C ASN A 777 -73.71 7.54 -4.63
N THR A 778 -73.47 8.55 -3.79
CA THR A 778 -72.34 9.48 -3.96
C THR A 778 -71.15 9.08 -3.07
N CYS A 779 -69.95 8.96 -3.65
CA CYS A 779 -68.75 8.52 -2.94
C CYS A 779 -68.17 9.68 -2.10
N ARG A 780 -67.93 9.46 -0.80
CA ARG A 780 -67.39 10.51 0.08
C ARG A 780 -65.89 10.81 -0.08
N ILE A 781 -65.18 10.04 -0.92
CA ILE A 781 -63.75 10.25 -1.19
C ILE A 781 -63.58 11.11 -2.45
N CYS A 782 -64.19 10.71 -3.56
CA CYS A 782 -64.07 11.43 -4.85
C CYS A 782 -65.27 12.33 -5.18
N PHE A 783 -66.32 12.31 -4.35
CA PHE A 783 -67.57 13.07 -4.53
C PHE A 783 -68.36 12.77 -5.83
N ASN A 784 -68.06 11.66 -6.52
CA ASN A 784 -68.79 11.21 -7.70
C ASN A 784 -69.90 10.21 -7.36
N ASP A 785 -70.97 10.20 -8.14
CA ASP A 785 -72.02 9.18 -8.08
C ASP A 785 -71.54 7.83 -8.67
N PHE A 786 -71.91 6.72 -8.03
CA PHE A 786 -71.50 5.37 -8.41
C PHE A 786 -72.64 4.35 -8.25
N GLY A 787 -72.78 3.45 -9.24
CA GLY A 787 -73.74 2.34 -9.17
C GLY A 787 -73.21 1.16 -8.34
N ALA A 788 -71.98 0.73 -8.62
CA ALA A 788 -71.31 -0.37 -7.93
C ALA A 788 -70.25 0.17 -6.96
N GLY A 789 -70.36 -0.19 -5.69
CA GLY A 789 -69.36 0.10 -4.68
C GLY A 789 -69.43 -0.91 -3.54
N PHE A 790 -68.42 -0.85 -2.68
CA PHE A 790 -68.24 -1.83 -1.62
C PHE A 790 -68.50 -1.15 -0.27
N ALA A 791 -69.35 -1.79 0.55
CA ALA A 791 -69.64 -1.37 1.91
C ALA A 791 -68.98 -2.34 2.90
N LEU A 792 -68.27 -1.81 3.88
CA LEU A 792 -67.68 -2.63 4.95
C LEU A 792 -68.75 -2.96 6.01
N SER A 793 -68.41 -3.82 6.98
CA SER A 793 -69.30 -4.19 8.08
C SER A 793 -69.76 -3.02 8.94
N CYS A 794 -69.02 -1.90 8.97
CA CYS A 794 -69.45 -0.64 9.60
C CYS A 794 -70.55 0.11 8.82
N GLY A 795 -70.80 -0.26 7.58
CA GLY A 795 -71.83 0.32 6.71
C GLY A 795 -71.36 1.47 5.80
N HIS A 796 -70.12 1.96 5.96
CA HIS A 796 -69.53 2.94 5.06
C HIS A 796 -69.27 2.35 3.67
N ARG A 797 -69.75 3.05 2.63
CA ARG A 797 -69.71 2.62 1.23
C ARG A 797 -68.93 3.61 0.37
N PHE A 798 -67.99 3.10 -0.41
CA PHE A 798 -67.19 3.87 -1.36
C PHE A 798 -67.22 3.22 -2.76
N CYS A 799 -66.95 3.99 -3.81
CA CYS A 799 -66.83 3.44 -5.16
C CYS A 799 -65.62 2.49 -5.23
N THR A 800 -65.68 1.53 -6.15
CA THR A 800 -64.63 0.51 -6.33
C THR A 800 -63.26 1.13 -6.60
N ASP A 801 -63.21 2.24 -7.33
CA ASP A 801 -61.96 2.87 -7.74
C ASP A 801 -61.25 3.54 -6.57
N CYS A 802 -62.00 4.19 -5.68
CA CYS A 802 -61.45 4.76 -4.44
C CYS A 802 -60.95 3.65 -3.51
N TRP A 803 -61.67 2.54 -3.39
CA TRP A 803 -61.20 1.39 -2.63
C TRP A 803 -59.89 0.82 -3.20
N LYS A 804 -59.79 0.58 -4.52
CA LYS A 804 -58.57 0.06 -5.15
C LYS A 804 -57.36 0.98 -4.92
N LYS A 805 -57.53 2.28 -5.11
CA LYS A 805 -56.45 3.26 -4.86
C LYS A 805 -56.01 3.26 -3.40
N TYR A 806 -56.97 3.23 -2.47
CA TYR A 806 -56.70 3.18 -1.04
C TYR A 806 -55.97 1.89 -0.63
N LEU A 807 -56.48 0.73 -1.07
CA LEU A 807 -55.91 -0.58 -0.77
C LEU A 807 -54.52 -0.74 -1.37
N SER A 808 -54.30 -0.32 -2.62
CA SER A 808 -52.97 -0.36 -3.25
C SER A 808 -51.96 0.53 -2.50
N ALA A 809 -52.37 1.68 -1.99
CA ALA A 809 -51.49 2.55 -1.19
C ALA A 809 -51.14 1.89 0.15
N LYS A 810 -52.15 1.35 0.85
CA LYS A 810 -51.96 0.70 2.16
C LYS A 810 -51.20 -0.62 2.10
N ALA A 811 -51.41 -1.41 1.05
CA ALA A 811 -50.69 -2.67 0.83
C ALA A 811 -49.23 -2.47 0.35
N SER A 812 -48.79 -1.22 0.14
CA SER A 812 -47.40 -0.89 -0.19
C SER A 812 -46.62 -0.32 1.01
N GLU A 813 -47.25 -0.16 2.18
CA GLU A 813 -46.57 0.16 3.43
C GLU A 813 -45.81 -1.08 3.93
N GLU A 814 -44.63 -0.92 4.54
CA GLU A 814 -43.80 -2.04 5.01
C GLU A 814 -44.14 -2.47 6.46
N GLY A 815 -44.07 -3.78 6.73
CA GLY A 815 -44.17 -4.38 8.07
C GLY A 815 -45.60 -4.61 8.57
N ARG A 816 -45.76 -5.08 9.83
CA ARG A 816 -47.06 -5.48 10.44
C ARG A 816 -48.21 -4.46 10.35
N LYS A 817 -47.91 -3.19 10.05
CA LYS A 817 -48.92 -2.13 9.83
C LYS A 817 -49.68 -2.32 8.50
N SER A 818 -49.06 -2.93 7.50
CA SER A 818 -49.68 -3.22 6.19
C SER A 818 -50.81 -4.24 6.28
N ILE A 819 -50.75 -5.16 7.27
CA ILE A 819 -51.71 -6.24 7.51
C ILE A 819 -53.04 -5.71 8.07
N ARG A 820 -53.01 -4.58 8.79
CA ARG A 820 -54.19 -4.00 9.46
C ARG A 820 -54.68 -2.73 8.75
N ILE A 821 -55.52 -2.91 7.74
CA ILE A 821 -56.13 -1.80 6.99
C ILE A 821 -57.51 -1.46 7.60
N THR A 822 -57.73 -0.21 7.99
CA THR A 822 -59.01 0.27 8.52
C THR A 822 -59.85 0.96 7.45
N CYS A 823 -61.15 1.12 7.75
CA CYS A 823 -62.12 1.84 6.94
C CYS A 823 -61.63 3.26 6.57
N PRO A 824 -61.80 3.71 5.31
CA PRO A 824 -61.42 5.07 4.90
C PRO A 824 -62.21 6.21 5.55
N ASP A 825 -63.37 5.93 6.17
CA ASP A 825 -64.18 6.97 6.82
C ASP A 825 -63.52 7.48 8.12
N HIS A 826 -63.67 8.77 8.38
CA HIS A 826 -62.99 9.43 9.49
C HIS A 826 -63.48 8.89 10.85
N LYS A 827 -62.52 8.48 11.70
CA LYS A 827 -62.75 7.86 13.03
C LYS A 827 -63.46 6.50 12.98
N CYS A 828 -63.41 5.79 11.85
CA CYS A 828 -63.91 4.43 11.75
C CYS A 828 -62.76 3.41 11.88
N ASP A 829 -62.71 2.69 13.00
CA ASP A 829 -61.66 1.70 13.29
C ASP A 829 -61.99 0.30 12.76
N GLU A 830 -63.05 0.16 11.95
CA GLU A 830 -63.45 -1.14 11.40
C GLU A 830 -62.40 -1.62 10.37
N VAL A 831 -61.86 -2.81 10.59
CA VAL A 831 -60.82 -3.44 9.77
C VAL A 831 -61.43 -4.20 8.60
N ILE A 832 -60.85 -4.01 7.41
CA ILE A 832 -61.18 -4.80 6.22
C ILE A 832 -60.47 -6.15 6.26
N SER A 833 -61.18 -7.24 5.95
CA SER A 833 -60.57 -8.57 5.94
C SER A 833 -59.79 -8.81 4.66
N ILE A 834 -58.79 -9.69 4.72
CA ILE A 834 -57.98 -10.07 3.55
C ILE A 834 -58.84 -10.63 2.40
N PHE A 835 -59.92 -11.36 2.72
CA PHE A 835 -60.86 -11.89 1.73
C PHE A 835 -61.67 -10.79 1.05
N GLU A 836 -61.99 -9.71 1.77
CA GLU A 836 -62.66 -8.53 1.20
C GLU A 836 -61.69 -7.71 0.35
N VAL A 837 -60.42 -7.57 0.77
CA VAL A 837 -59.37 -6.95 -0.03
C VAL A 837 -59.17 -7.71 -1.34
N GLU A 838 -59.03 -9.03 -1.29
CA GLU A 838 -58.87 -9.87 -2.48
C GLU A 838 -60.05 -9.74 -3.46
N ARG A 839 -61.27 -9.59 -2.94
CA ARG A 839 -62.47 -9.37 -3.76
C ARG A 839 -62.49 -8.01 -4.45
N ILE A 840 -61.93 -6.97 -3.84
CA ILE A 840 -61.94 -5.60 -4.37
C ILE A 840 -60.73 -5.32 -5.27
N ASP A 841 -59.55 -5.74 -4.82
CA ASP A 841 -58.26 -5.64 -5.51
C ASP A 841 -57.41 -6.90 -5.29
N PRO A 842 -57.48 -7.88 -6.22
CA PRO A 842 -56.70 -9.11 -6.12
C PRO A 842 -55.18 -8.88 -6.05
N GLN A 843 -54.66 -7.78 -6.61
CA GLN A 843 -53.22 -7.50 -6.58
C GLN A 843 -52.79 -7.01 -5.21
N ALA A 844 -53.56 -6.11 -4.59
CA ALA A 844 -53.36 -5.73 -3.19
C ALA A 844 -53.54 -6.93 -2.26
N GLY A 845 -54.51 -7.81 -2.55
CA GLY A 845 -54.72 -9.07 -1.82
C GLY A 845 -53.47 -9.96 -1.81
N LYS A 846 -52.83 -10.20 -2.96
CA LYS A 846 -51.60 -11.00 -3.05
C LYS A 846 -50.44 -10.42 -2.22
N ARG A 847 -50.29 -9.10 -2.22
CA ARG A 847 -49.26 -8.42 -1.40
C ARG A 847 -49.57 -8.59 0.09
N LEU A 848 -50.83 -8.40 0.47
CA LEU A 848 -51.27 -8.57 1.86
C LEU A 848 -51.07 -10.02 2.35
N VAL A 849 -51.31 -11.00 1.48
CA VAL A 849 -51.04 -12.41 1.75
C VAL A 849 -49.55 -12.62 2.01
N HIS A 850 -48.67 -12.08 1.18
CA HIS A 850 -47.23 -12.17 1.40
C HIS A 850 -46.82 -11.59 2.76
N GLU A 851 -47.25 -10.38 3.08
CA GLU A 851 -46.97 -9.73 4.37
C GLU A 851 -47.50 -10.52 5.57
N LEU A 852 -48.71 -11.09 5.44
CA LEU A 852 -49.32 -11.93 6.47
C LEU A 852 -48.47 -13.18 6.76
N VAL A 853 -47.99 -13.86 5.71
CA VAL A 853 -47.14 -15.05 5.86
C VAL A 853 -45.76 -14.66 6.39
N SER A 854 -45.18 -13.53 5.96
CA SER A 854 -43.91 -13.02 6.51
C SER A 854 -44.02 -12.81 8.03
N ALA A 855 -45.07 -12.13 8.48
CA ALA A 855 -45.33 -11.90 9.90
C ALA A 855 -45.55 -13.21 10.67
N PHE A 856 -46.14 -14.22 10.04
CA PHE A 856 -46.29 -15.56 10.63
C PHE A 856 -44.93 -16.25 10.82
N VAL A 857 -44.07 -16.23 9.79
CA VAL A 857 -42.71 -16.81 9.85
C VAL A 857 -41.85 -16.15 10.92
N GLU A 858 -41.95 -14.84 11.10
CA GLU A 858 -41.22 -14.12 12.16
C GLU A 858 -41.69 -14.52 13.57
N SER A 859 -42.95 -14.94 13.70
CA SER A 859 -43.56 -15.24 14.99
C SER A 859 -43.51 -16.72 15.40
N ASP A 860 -43.50 -17.62 14.42
CA ASP A 860 -43.64 -19.05 14.70
C ASP A 860 -42.28 -19.69 14.99
N PRO A 861 -42.09 -20.36 16.13
CA PRO A 861 -40.80 -20.92 16.53
C PRO A 861 -40.30 -22.06 15.62
N LEU A 862 -41.16 -22.64 14.77
CA LEU A 862 -40.76 -23.66 13.80
C LEU A 862 -40.18 -23.07 12.51
N TYR A 863 -40.23 -21.75 12.37
CA TYR A 863 -39.67 -21.01 11.25
C TYR A 863 -38.60 -20.03 11.76
N SER A 864 -37.60 -19.75 10.94
CA SER A 864 -36.57 -18.75 11.24
C SER A 864 -36.10 -18.11 9.95
N ALA A 865 -36.35 -16.81 9.81
CA ALA A 865 -35.86 -16.04 8.67
C ALA A 865 -34.33 -15.90 8.72
N CYS A 866 -33.69 -15.84 7.56
CA CYS A 866 -32.27 -15.54 7.47
C CYS A 866 -31.99 -14.13 8.03
N PRO A 867 -31.01 -13.94 8.95
CA PRO A 867 -30.70 -12.64 9.52
C PRO A 867 -30.10 -11.63 8.51
N LYS A 868 -29.77 -12.09 7.29
CA LYS A 868 -29.25 -11.23 6.22
C LYS A 868 -30.39 -10.39 5.63
N VAL A 869 -30.26 -9.06 5.71
CA VAL A 869 -31.20 -8.10 5.10
C VAL A 869 -31.39 -8.41 3.62
N GLY A 870 -32.65 -8.53 3.18
CA GLY A 870 -33.02 -8.83 1.78
C GLY A 870 -32.84 -10.30 1.36
N CYS A 871 -32.49 -11.22 2.27
CA CYS A 871 -32.43 -12.65 1.97
C CYS A 871 -33.82 -13.28 2.13
N PRO A 872 -34.39 -13.93 1.09
CA PRO A 872 -35.70 -14.54 1.18
C PRO A 872 -35.67 -15.95 1.82
N MET A 873 -34.51 -16.42 2.30
CA MET A 873 -34.39 -17.78 2.83
C MET A 873 -35.00 -17.90 4.23
N VAL A 874 -35.83 -18.91 4.42
CA VAL A 874 -36.41 -19.29 5.72
C VAL A 874 -36.03 -20.73 6.04
N ALA A 875 -35.50 -20.95 7.24
CA ALA A 875 -35.29 -22.26 7.80
C ALA A 875 -36.58 -22.72 8.47
N TRP A 876 -37.01 -23.95 8.23
CA TRP A 876 -38.18 -24.53 8.89
C TRP A 876 -37.98 -26.01 9.19
N GLN A 877 -38.60 -26.49 10.27
CA GLN A 877 -38.52 -27.88 10.69
C GLN A 877 -39.79 -28.63 10.28
N GLN A 878 -39.65 -29.72 9.52
CA GLN A 878 -40.79 -30.55 9.15
C GLN A 878 -41.26 -31.34 10.37
N THR A 879 -42.38 -30.96 10.96
CA THR A 879 -43.01 -31.77 12.00
C THR A 879 -43.78 -32.92 11.34
N HIS A 880 -43.49 -34.16 11.71
CA HIS A 880 -44.22 -35.37 11.28
C HIS A 880 -45.64 -35.45 11.90
N ARG A 881 -46.41 -34.36 11.89
CA ARG A 881 -47.84 -34.40 12.15
C ARG A 881 -48.58 -33.99 10.88
N LYS A 882 -48.85 -34.99 10.03
CA LYS A 882 -50.05 -34.96 9.18
C LYS A 882 -51.24 -34.74 10.10
N TRP A 883 -51.74 -33.52 10.19
CA TRP A 883 -53.11 -33.29 10.63
C TRP A 883 -53.99 -33.86 9.51
N ARG A 884 -54.56 -35.05 9.78
CA ARG A 884 -55.62 -35.64 8.97
C ARG A 884 -56.92 -34.87 9.17
#